data_AF-A0A937NQM0-F1
#
_entry.id   AF-A0A937NQM0-F1
#
_cell.length_a   1.000
_cell.length_b   1.000
_cell.length_c   1.000
_cell.angle_alpha   90.00
_cell.angle_beta   90.00
_cell.angle_gamma   90.00
#
_symmetry.space_group_name_H-M   'P 1'
#
loop_
_entity.id
_entity.type
_entity.pdbx_description
1 polymer ?
#
loop_
_entity_poly.entity_id
_entity_poly.type
_entity_poly.pdbx_seq_one_letter_code
_entity_poly.pdbx_strand_id
1 'polypeptide(L)'
;MPNARPPLYRTRKLNIHRTLTTPALLPIIGGRNVLIKAAGAAKDQAVQGMQSLILRLLATVPPGKLRLLLVDPVGLGQNVAGFMHLSDYMEDLVGGKAWTERSHIEQRLADLSEHMEMVIQKYLRNRYASMEDYNAEAGEVAEPYRLLVVMNFPVNFTDDAARRLVSIATNGPRCGVYVLATVDTKQPLPHGFNLADLERTATVIAWDGKRVVWQDDDFRDAILELDTPPMARFERIVRAVGAAAKEASKVEVPFERIILPPEAWWQADTRRGIRAPIGRVGARGIQYFEVGEGTAQHVLVAGRTGSGKSNSMHVLINSLATTYPPEELELYLVDFKKGVEFKPYAVHQLPHARVVAIESEREFGLSVLEGLDTELQRRGEAFRSTGCNDLEEYRRKVGQRLPRILLLVDEFQEFFTYDDRLATEANLILDRLARQGRAFGIHILLGSQTLAGAYTLARSTMDQMAVRIVLQCSDADSRLILADDNPAARLLSRPGEAIYNAASGLVEGNTLFQVAWLPDEKREGYLQRIRQMAERSGALARPPIVFEGNEPAQLEDNQSLQSLLAAPGWPERARSVPAWLGEPVAIRPPTAARFRRQGSSNLIVVGRDESAAIGMLIAALLSLAVQHRPEEARFEVIDLTTYDASWAEVPEILADILPHPIQVRGRRDVAGTIGEINTLVNERLEQERAGGPAIYLVILGVHQARALRHEEGAFFPRYDQESLSNPAQQFASILQEGPEVDVHVLAWCDTYASLTRFLDRRAIGEFGMRVALPMSAEESSNLLDDSVAAKLGCPNRAIFYDEAQVGVLEKFRPYRVPEVTWLEKVGRMLRER
;
A
#
# COMPACT_ATOMS: atom_id res chain seq x y z
N MET A 1 64.63 46.00 -40.57
CA MET A 1 64.28 47.33 -40.06
C MET A 1 62.80 47.60 -40.34
N PRO A 2 62.09 48.26 -39.42
CA PRO A 2 60.64 48.27 -39.31
C PRO A 2 60.01 49.52 -39.94
N ASN A 3 58.82 49.37 -40.55
CA ASN A 3 57.94 50.48 -40.86
C ASN A 3 57.30 51.00 -39.56
N ALA A 4 58.00 51.92 -38.91
CA ALA A 4 57.50 52.70 -37.79
C ALA A 4 56.41 53.68 -38.29
N ARG A 5 55.15 53.44 -37.90
CA ARG A 5 54.14 54.51 -37.84
C ARG A 5 54.36 55.30 -36.54
N PRO A 6 54.24 56.64 -36.57
CA PRO A 6 54.56 57.50 -35.43
C PRO A 6 53.56 57.29 -34.28
N PRO A 7 53.98 57.45 -33.00
CA PRO A 7 53.06 57.44 -31.88
C PRO A 7 52.26 58.76 -31.87
N LEU A 8 51.02 58.71 -32.34
CA LEU A 8 50.00 59.66 -31.91
C LEU A 8 49.52 59.17 -30.53
N TYR A 9 50.13 59.64 -29.45
CA TYR A 9 49.44 60.11 -28.24
C TYR A 9 50.49 60.63 -27.25
N ARG A 10 50.41 61.94 -26.99
CA ARG A 10 51.09 62.61 -25.87
C ARG A 10 50.58 62.01 -24.56
N THR A 11 51.48 61.55 -23.71
CA THR A 11 51.25 61.41 -22.27
C THR A 11 51.03 62.79 -21.66
N ARG A 12 49.79 63.29 -21.69
CA ARG A 12 49.31 64.12 -20.59
C ARG A 12 48.72 63.15 -19.57
N LYS A 13 49.30 63.12 -18.37
CA LYS A 13 48.60 62.60 -17.19
C LYS A 13 47.24 63.28 -17.14
N LEU A 14 46.20 62.56 -17.54
CA LEU A 14 44.83 62.92 -17.26
C LEU A 14 44.61 62.53 -15.81
N ASN A 15 44.88 63.46 -14.90
CA ASN A 15 44.41 63.35 -13.52
C ASN A 15 42.89 63.51 -13.54
N ILE A 16 42.19 62.43 -13.89
CA ILE A 16 40.76 62.33 -13.66
C ILE A 16 40.61 61.88 -12.20
N HIS A 17 40.53 62.85 -11.28
CA HIS A 17 40.04 62.59 -9.92
C HIS A 17 38.52 62.36 -9.97
N ARG A 18 38.09 61.24 -10.55
CA ARG A 18 36.70 60.76 -10.40
C ARG A 18 36.75 59.37 -9.77
N THR A 19 36.26 59.26 -8.56
CA THR A 19 35.98 57.98 -7.92
C THR A 19 34.82 57.33 -8.65
N LEU A 20 35.03 56.13 -9.19
CA LEU A 20 33.98 55.30 -9.78
C LEU A 20 33.55 54.27 -8.74
N THR A 21 32.30 54.37 -8.28
CA THR A 21 31.70 53.36 -7.41
C THR A 21 30.88 52.40 -8.27
N THR A 22 31.22 51.11 -8.21
CA THR A 22 30.51 50.05 -8.92
C THR A 22 30.25 48.89 -7.95
N PRO A 23 29.15 48.14 -8.09
CA PRO A 23 28.96 46.91 -7.33
C PRO A 23 30.12 45.93 -7.57
N ALA A 24 30.65 45.35 -6.50
CA ALA A 24 31.58 44.24 -6.57
C ALA A 24 30.81 42.96 -6.93
N LEU A 25 31.18 42.31 -8.03
CA LEU A 25 30.57 41.05 -8.46
C LEU A 25 31.47 39.87 -8.11
N LEU A 26 30.92 38.92 -7.35
CA LEU A 26 31.58 37.68 -6.95
C LEU A 26 30.86 36.49 -7.60
N PRO A 27 31.40 35.90 -8.68
CA PRO A 27 30.84 34.68 -9.25
C PRO A 27 31.18 33.51 -8.32
N ILE A 28 30.19 33.04 -7.57
CA ILE A 28 30.33 31.90 -6.64
C ILE A 28 29.90 30.62 -7.35
N ILE A 29 28.63 30.53 -7.76
CA ILE A 29 28.13 29.38 -8.53
C ILE A 29 28.77 29.41 -9.93
N GLY A 30 29.40 28.32 -10.32
CA GLY A 30 30.25 28.22 -11.52
C GLY A 30 31.59 28.97 -11.40
N GLY A 31 31.94 29.48 -10.21
CA GLY A 31 33.12 30.32 -9.97
C GLY A 31 34.01 29.80 -8.86
N ARG A 32 34.44 30.68 -7.93
CA ARG A 32 35.42 30.35 -6.88
C ARG A 32 34.80 30.42 -5.48
N ASN A 33 35.43 29.71 -4.55
CA ASN A 33 35.17 29.86 -3.11
C ASN A 33 35.46 31.30 -2.66
N VAL A 34 34.97 31.69 -1.48
CA VAL A 34 35.23 33.03 -0.92
C VAL A 34 35.82 32.91 0.48
N LEU A 35 36.91 33.63 0.72
CA LEU A 35 37.56 33.72 2.03
C LEU A 35 37.60 35.17 2.49
N ILE A 36 37.05 35.46 3.67
CA ILE A 36 37.11 36.80 4.28
C ILE A 36 37.99 36.73 5.53
N LYS A 37 39.20 37.25 5.43
CA LYS A 37 40.18 37.32 6.53
C LYS A 37 39.96 38.58 7.35
N ALA A 38 39.68 38.43 8.63
CA ALA A 38 39.43 39.54 9.54
C ALA A 38 40.19 39.36 10.86
N ALA A 39 40.31 40.47 11.60
CA ALA A 39 40.87 40.50 12.94
C ALA A 39 40.20 41.58 13.78
N GLY A 40 40.08 41.36 15.09
CA GLY A 40 39.54 42.36 16.02
C GLY A 40 38.12 42.81 15.64
N ALA A 41 37.88 44.13 15.59
CA ALA A 41 36.58 44.73 15.30
C ALA A 41 36.08 44.49 13.86
N ALA A 42 36.97 44.14 12.92
CA ALA A 42 36.59 43.85 11.53
C ALA A 42 35.87 42.49 11.38
N LYS A 43 35.84 41.66 12.42
CA LYS A 43 35.17 40.35 12.40
C LYS A 43 33.67 40.48 12.23
N ASP A 44 33.04 41.42 12.93
CA ASP A 44 31.60 41.65 12.82
C ASP A 44 31.24 42.14 11.42
N GLN A 45 32.08 42.99 10.82
CA GLN A 45 31.90 43.44 9.44
C GLN A 45 32.03 42.28 8.43
N ALA A 46 32.98 41.36 8.66
CA ALA A 46 33.14 40.17 7.82
C ALA A 46 31.93 39.22 7.94
N VAL A 47 31.41 39.01 9.15
CA VAL A 47 30.21 38.20 9.39
C VAL A 47 28.98 38.82 8.72
N GLN A 48 28.77 40.13 8.86
CA GLN A 48 27.67 40.84 8.19
C GLN A 48 27.78 40.76 6.67
N GLY A 49 28.99 40.96 6.12
CA GLY A 49 29.25 40.77 4.70
C GLY A 49 28.91 39.36 4.22
N MET A 50 29.27 38.34 5.01
CA MET A 50 28.94 36.95 4.73
C MET A 50 27.43 36.69 4.74
N GLN A 51 26.71 37.21 5.74
CA GLN A 51 25.23 37.11 5.81
C GLN A 51 24.56 37.77 4.59
N SER A 52 25.04 38.95 4.19
CA SER A 52 24.53 39.65 3.00
C SER A 52 24.76 38.85 1.71
N LEU A 53 25.93 38.22 1.59
CA LEU A 53 26.27 37.35 0.48
C LEU A 53 25.35 36.11 0.39
N ILE A 54 25.11 35.45 1.52
CA ILE A 54 24.22 34.28 1.59
C ILE A 54 22.78 34.67 1.20
N LEU A 55 22.27 35.80 1.71
CA LEU A 55 20.93 36.28 1.33
C LEU A 55 20.81 36.54 -0.17
N ARG A 56 21.85 37.12 -0.78
CA ARG A 56 21.85 37.36 -2.23
C ARG A 56 21.83 36.06 -3.00
N LEU A 57 22.66 35.09 -2.63
CA LEU A 57 22.66 33.77 -3.26
C LEU A 57 21.30 33.08 -3.13
N LEU A 58 20.68 33.12 -1.95
CA LEU A 58 19.33 32.59 -1.74
C LEU A 58 18.27 33.30 -2.59
N ALA A 59 18.46 34.59 -2.87
CA ALA A 59 17.52 35.40 -3.66
C ALA A 59 17.77 35.32 -5.19
N THR A 60 18.96 34.94 -5.63
CA THR A 60 19.33 34.91 -7.06
C THR A 60 19.45 33.51 -7.63
N VAL A 61 19.78 32.50 -6.83
CA VAL A 61 19.75 31.10 -7.25
C VAL A 61 18.29 30.63 -7.26
N PRO A 62 17.87 29.84 -8.27
CA PRO A 62 16.52 29.30 -8.31
C PRO A 62 16.12 28.64 -6.98
N PRO A 63 14.91 28.91 -6.46
CA PRO A 63 14.48 28.37 -5.17
C PRO A 63 14.62 26.85 -5.10
N GLY A 64 15.09 26.33 -3.96
CA GLY A 64 15.30 24.89 -3.76
C GLY A 64 16.57 24.31 -4.40
N LYS A 65 17.30 25.07 -5.22
CA LYS A 65 18.58 24.65 -5.84
C LYS A 65 19.82 25.05 -5.04
N LEU A 66 19.67 25.59 -3.83
CA LEU A 66 20.78 25.92 -2.93
C LEU A 66 20.54 25.30 -1.56
N ARG A 67 21.53 24.56 -1.05
CA ARG A 67 21.54 23.96 0.29
C ARG A 67 22.67 24.56 1.10
N LEU A 68 22.39 24.96 2.33
CA LEU A 68 23.36 25.58 3.23
C LEU A 68 23.81 24.56 4.27
N LEU A 69 25.12 24.42 4.44
CA LEU A 69 25.73 23.75 5.57
C LEU A 69 26.41 24.80 6.44
N LEU A 70 25.84 25.07 7.60
CA LEU A 70 26.20 26.21 8.45
C LEU A 70 27.07 25.76 9.63
N VAL A 71 28.27 26.32 9.74
CA VAL A 71 29.24 26.06 10.82
C VAL A 71 29.56 27.37 11.53
N ASP A 72 29.23 27.48 12.83
CA ASP A 72 29.46 28.69 13.63
C ASP A 72 29.90 28.36 15.08
N PRO A 73 31.14 27.87 15.26
CA PRO A 73 31.65 27.42 16.55
C PRO A 73 31.82 28.54 17.58
N VAL A 74 32.03 29.79 17.15
CA VAL A 74 32.25 30.94 18.05
C VAL A 74 30.93 31.60 18.45
N GLY A 75 30.03 31.84 17.50
CA GLY A 75 28.73 32.47 17.79
C GLY A 75 27.68 31.50 18.35
N LEU A 76 28.03 30.22 18.54
CA LEU A 76 27.10 29.15 18.93
C LEU A 76 25.85 29.10 18.04
N GLY A 77 25.99 29.45 16.76
CA GLY A 77 24.90 29.51 15.78
C GLY A 77 24.23 30.88 15.64
N GLN A 78 24.51 31.86 16.52
CA GLN A 78 23.88 33.18 16.47
C GLN A 78 24.12 33.90 15.14
N ASN A 79 25.28 33.72 14.52
CA ASN A 79 25.63 34.40 13.27
C ASN A 79 24.83 33.90 12.06
N VAL A 80 24.15 32.77 12.19
CA VAL A 80 23.39 32.14 11.11
C VAL A 80 21.94 31.84 11.49
N ALA A 81 21.53 32.19 12.72
CA ALA A 81 20.21 31.89 13.29
C ALA A 81 19.06 32.37 12.40
N GLY A 82 19.19 33.54 11.76
CA GLY A 82 18.15 34.06 10.87
C GLY A 82 17.86 33.15 9.66
N PHE A 83 18.84 32.37 9.19
CA PHE A 83 18.63 31.43 8.08
C PHE A 83 17.94 30.14 8.54
N MET A 84 17.92 29.86 9.85
CA MET A 84 17.29 28.65 10.38
C MET A 84 15.79 28.61 10.11
N HIS A 85 15.11 29.74 9.93
CA HIS A 85 13.70 29.78 9.50
C HIS A 85 13.44 29.08 8.16
N LEU A 86 14.47 28.78 7.36
CA LEU A 86 14.31 27.94 6.16
C LEU A 86 13.89 26.50 6.53
N SER A 87 14.27 25.98 7.71
CA SER A 87 13.88 24.64 8.15
C SER A 87 12.39 24.51 8.41
N ASP A 88 11.70 25.61 8.75
CA ASP A 88 10.24 25.65 8.92
C ASP A 88 9.50 25.30 7.61
N TYR A 89 10.16 25.50 6.46
CA TYR A 89 9.64 25.17 5.14
C TYR A 89 10.20 23.85 4.61
N MET A 90 11.53 23.67 4.69
CA MET A 90 12.26 22.48 4.28
C MET A 90 13.55 22.33 5.09
N GLU A 91 13.64 21.28 5.90
CA GLU A 91 14.79 21.04 6.78
C GLU A 91 16.13 20.93 6.03
N ASP A 92 16.13 20.29 4.85
CA ASP A 92 17.32 20.09 4.02
C ASP A 92 17.97 21.39 3.53
N LEU A 93 17.26 22.52 3.52
CA LEU A 93 17.83 23.81 3.08
C LEU A 93 18.97 24.28 3.98
N VAL A 94 18.99 23.90 5.26
CA VAL A 94 19.99 24.35 6.24
C VAL A 94 20.63 23.20 7.04
N GLY A 95 20.22 21.95 6.79
CA GLY A 95 20.81 20.77 7.45
C GLY A 95 20.46 20.66 8.94
N GLY A 96 19.25 21.10 9.32
CA GLY A 96 18.67 20.94 10.67
C GLY A 96 19.14 21.96 11.72
N LYS A 97 20.46 22.16 11.87
CA LYS A 97 21.02 23.13 12.84
C LYS A 97 22.36 23.71 12.40
N ALA A 98 22.76 24.82 13.04
CA ALA A 98 24.12 25.32 12.96
C ALA A 98 25.08 24.41 13.76
N TRP A 99 26.16 23.97 13.13
CA TRP A 99 27.14 23.06 13.74
C TRP A 99 28.23 23.83 14.48
N THR A 100 28.44 23.48 15.76
CA THR A 100 29.30 24.24 16.67
C THR A 100 30.38 23.36 17.34
N GLU A 101 30.09 22.06 17.52
CA GLU A 101 30.95 21.08 18.19
C GLU A 101 31.91 20.39 17.22
N ARG A 102 33.11 20.05 17.72
CA ARG A 102 34.22 19.50 16.92
C ARG A 102 33.86 18.22 16.16
N SER A 103 33.32 17.22 16.86
CA SER A 103 32.95 15.91 16.30
C SER A 103 31.87 16.04 15.22
N HIS A 104 30.88 16.89 15.45
CA HIS A 104 29.80 17.12 14.49
C HIS A 104 30.29 17.86 13.23
N ILE A 105 31.16 18.86 13.38
CA ILE A 105 31.77 19.56 12.23
C ILE A 105 32.53 18.55 11.37
N GLU A 106 33.35 17.70 11.99
CA GLU A 106 34.11 16.68 11.27
C GLU A 106 33.22 15.70 10.51
N GLN A 107 32.16 15.18 11.16
CA GLN A 107 31.19 14.30 10.51
C GLN A 107 30.52 14.96 9.30
N ARG A 108 30.13 16.24 9.40
CA ARG A 108 29.47 16.95 8.29
C ARG A 108 30.38 17.23 7.11
N LEU A 109 31.67 17.47 7.36
CA LEU A 109 32.66 17.55 6.30
C LEU A 109 32.90 16.18 5.65
N ALA A 110 32.84 15.10 6.41
CA ALA A 110 32.90 13.73 5.87
C ALA A 110 31.68 13.43 4.98
N ASP A 111 30.46 13.70 5.45
CA ASP A 111 29.21 13.54 4.67
C ASP A 111 29.27 14.34 3.35
N LEU A 112 29.81 15.57 3.39
CA LEU A 112 29.96 16.41 2.20
C LEU A 112 30.99 15.83 1.21
N SER A 113 32.06 15.21 1.72
CA SER A 113 33.07 14.55 0.90
C SER A 113 32.48 13.31 0.20
N GLU A 114 31.70 12.49 0.93
CA GLU A 114 30.99 11.33 0.38
C GLU A 114 30.00 11.75 -0.71
N HIS A 115 29.29 12.87 -0.51
CA HIS A 115 28.43 13.44 -1.54
C HIS A 115 29.21 13.85 -2.80
N MET A 116 30.36 14.51 -2.65
CA MET A 116 31.20 14.89 -3.80
C MET A 116 31.68 13.66 -4.59
N GLU A 117 32.10 12.60 -3.89
CA GLU A 117 32.48 11.33 -4.52
C GLU A 117 31.31 10.73 -5.32
N MET A 118 30.11 10.70 -4.71
CA MET A 118 28.90 10.26 -5.38
C MET A 118 28.60 11.08 -6.64
N VAL A 119 28.69 12.41 -6.57
CA VAL A 119 28.45 13.30 -7.72
C VAL A 119 29.43 13.03 -8.86
N ILE A 120 30.72 12.88 -8.55
CA ILE A 120 31.76 12.58 -9.54
C ILE A 120 31.49 11.23 -10.21
N GLN A 121 31.21 10.20 -9.44
CA GLN A 121 31.06 8.83 -9.94
C GLN A 121 29.71 8.58 -10.63
N LYS A 122 28.63 9.23 -10.19
CA LYS A 122 27.28 8.97 -10.69
C LYS A 122 26.82 10.00 -11.72
N TYR A 123 26.96 11.30 -11.44
CA TYR A 123 26.42 12.35 -12.31
C TYR A 123 27.42 12.80 -13.38
N LEU A 124 28.61 13.24 -12.97
CA LEU A 124 29.58 13.83 -13.90
C LEU A 124 30.23 12.79 -14.80
N ARG A 125 30.74 11.70 -14.21
CA ARG A 125 31.51 10.65 -14.89
C ARG A 125 32.55 11.28 -15.83
N ASN A 126 32.57 10.84 -17.09
CA ASN A 126 33.34 11.43 -18.18
C ASN A 126 32.44 12.21 -19.16
N ARG A 127 31.22 12.59 -18.75
CA ARG A 127 30.23 13.23 -19.63
C ARG A 127 30.10 14.73 -19.41
N TYR A 128 30.20 15.19 -18.18
CA TYR A 128 30.06 16.59 -17.81
C TYR A 128 31.32 17.08 -17.09
N ALA A 129 31.79 18.29 -17.42
CA ALA A 129 32.98 18.84 -16.80
C ALA A 129 32.69 19.33 -15.37
N SER A 130 31.53 19.97 -15.17
CA SER A 130 31.05 20.42 -13.87
C SER A 130 29.57 20.12 -13.63
N MET A 131 29.13 20.38 -12.40
CA MET A 131 27.74 20.21 -11.98
C MET A 131 26.77 21.16 -12.70
N GLU A 132 27.25 22.36 -13.05
CA GLU A 132 26.49 23.35 -13.82
C GLU A 132 26.14 22.80 -15.21
N ASP A 133 27.09 22.14 -15.88
CA ASP A 133 26.87 21.49 -17.18
C ASP A 133 25.81 20.38 -17.09
N TYR A 134 25.89 19.55 -16.05
CA TYR A 134 24.89 18.50 -15.81
C TYR A 134 23.49 19.11 -15.56
N ASN A 135 23.41 20.11 -14.70
CA ASN A 135 22.15 20.74 -14.32
C ASN A 135 21.47 21.48 -15.48
N ALA A 136 22.24 22.01 -16.43
CA ALA A 136 21.71 22.63 -17.64
C ALA A 136 20.89 21.65 -18.50
N GLU A 137 21.23 20.36 -18.49
CA GLU A 137 20.51 19.31 -19.23
C GLU A 137 19.50 18.53 -18.37
N ALA A 138 19.70 18.46 -17.06
CA ALA A 138 18.90 17.65 -16.16
C ALA A 138 17.44 18.15 -16.00
N GLY A 139 17.18 19.44 -16.25
CA GLY A 139 15.84 20.03 -16.13
C GLY A 139 15.26 19.88 -14.72
N GLU A 140 14.08 19.26 -14.60
CA GLU A 140 13.40 19.05 -13.31
C GLU A 140 14.22 18.22 -12.31
N VAL A 141 15.04 17.27 -12.78
CA VAL A 141 15.91 16.42 -11.93
C VAL A 141 17.29 17.03 -11.65
N ALA A 142 17.48 18.33 -11.90
CA ALA A 142 18.72 19.02 -11.54
C ALA A 142 18.97 18.97 -10.01
N GLU A 143 20.23 18.74 -9.66
CA GLU A 143 20.67 18.53 -8.29
C GLU A 143 21.13 19.85 -7.66
N PRO A 144 20.80 20.14 -6.38
CA PRO A 144 21.07 21.43 -5.77
C PRO A 144 22.57 21.68 -5.53
N TYR A 145 22.98 22.94 -5.65
CA TYR A 145 24.28 23.39 -5.19
C TYR A 145 24.35 23.35 -3.66
N ARG A 146 25.52 23.04 -3.10
CA ARG A 146 25.76 23.04 -1.65
C ARG A 146 26.74 24.13 -1.28
N LEU A 147 26.40 24.92 -0.27
CA LEU A 147 27.20 26.01 0.25
C LEU A 147 27.65 25.69 1.67
N LEU A 148 28.93 25.38 1.83
CA LEU A 148 29.55 25.25 3.14
C LEU A 148 29.93 26.64 3.65
N VAL A 149 29.23 27.10 4.68
CA VAL A 149 29.45 28.40 5.31
C VAL A 149 30.15 28.18 6.65
N VAL A 150 31.40 28.64 6.76
CA VAL A 150 32.21 28.53 7.98
C VAL A 150 32.45 29.91 8.58
N MET A 151 31.88 30.16 9.76
CA MET A 151 32.10 31.39 10.51
C MET A 151 33.27 31.22 11.48
N ASN A 152 34.23 32.16 11.46
CA ASN A 152 35.34 32.26 12.41
C ASN A 152 36.28 31.03 12.45
N PHE A 153 36.62 30.47 11.30
CA PHE A 153 37.71 29.50 11.18
C PHE A 153 38.99 30.09 11.79
N PRO A 154 39.82 29.33 12.55
CA PRO A 154 39.89 27.87 12.69
C PRO A 154 39.25 27.26 13.95
N VAL A 155 38.44 28.00 14.70
CA VAL A 155 37.94 27.53 16.02
C VAL A 155 37.15 26.22 15.89
N ASN A 156 37.43 25.24 16.76
CA ASN A 156 36.82 23.91 16.78
C ASN A 156 37.05 23.01 15.54
N PHE A 157 37.98 23.36 14.65
CA PHE A 157 38.42 22.44 13.60
C PHE A 157 39.55 21.54 14.11
N THR A 158 39.38 20.23 13.95
CA THR A 158 40.45 19.23 14.11
C THR A 158 41.41 19.27 12.92
N ASP A 159 42.57 18.64 13.04
CA ASP A 159 43.54 18.54 11.94
C ASP A 159 42.96 17.78 10.73
N ASP A 160 42.12 16.77 10.97
CA ASP A 160 41.40 16.05 9.92
C ASP A 160 40.29 16.91 9.29
N ALA A 161 39.50 17.63 10.09
CA ALA A 161 38.49 18.55 9.59
C ALA A 161 39.09 19.66 8.72
N ALA A 162 40.24 20.23 9.12
CA ALA A 162 40.92 21.27 8.36
C ALA A 162 41.46 20.75 7.02
N ARG A 163 42.06 19.55 6.99
CA ARG A 163 42.48 18.89 5.74
C ARG A 163 41.29 18.61 4.82
N ARG A 164 40.18 18.12 5.36
CA ARG A 164 38.93 17.90 4.61
C ARG A 164 38.38 19.20 4.03
N LEU A 165 38.39 20.30 4.80
CA LEU A 165 37.96 21.62 4.32
C LEU A 165 38.74 22.06 3.08
N VAL A 166 40.06 21.87 3.05
CA VAL A 166 40.89 22.19 1.86
C VAL A 166 40.55 21.28 0.68
N SER A 167 40.35 19.98 0.92
CA SER A 167 39.93 19.05 -0.13
C SER A 167 38.57 19.42 -0.75
N ILE A 168 37.60 19.78 0.10
CA ILE A 168 36.27 20.26 -0.31
C ILE A 168 36.41 21.57 -1.07
N ALA A 169 37.20 22.54 -0.59
CA ALA A 169 37.40 23.79 -1.31
C ALA A 169 38.08 23.57 -2.69
N THR A 170 38.99 22.61 -2.79
CA THR A 170 39.71 22.33 -4.04
C THR A 170 38.83 21.62 -5.08
N ASN A 171 38.14 20.55 -4.67
CA ASN A 171 37.39 19.68 -5.60
C ASN A 171 35.88 19.99 -5.64
N GLY A 172 35.40 20.77 -4.69
CA GLY A 172 33.99 21.09 -4.50
C GLY A 172 33.35 21.82 -5.67
N PRO A 173 33.95 22.89 -6.23
CA PRO A 173 33.31 23.69 -7.28
C PRO A 173 32.86 22.84 -8.48
N ARG A 174 33.68 21.86 -8.87
CA ARG A 174 33.33 20.90 -9.93
C ARG A 174 32.07 20.10 -9.63
N CYS A 175 31.83 19.79 -8.36
CA CYS A 175 30.69 19.02 -7.86
C CYS A 175 29.50 19.91 -7.44
N GLY A 176 29.55 21.23 -7.70
CA GLY A 176 28.53 22.17 -7.24
C GLY A 176 28.57 22.46 -5.74
N VAL A 177 29.71 22.19 -5.08
CA VAL A 177 29.95 22.45 -3.66
C VAL A 177 30.89 23.64 -3.50
N TYR A 178 30.44 24.69 -2.80
CA TYR A 178 31.19 25.95 -2.67
C TYR A 178 31.43 26.29 -1.21
N VAL A 179 32.63 26.78 -0.90
CA VAL A 179 33.05 27.16 0.46
C VAL A 179 33.03 28.67 0.60
N LEU A 180 32.30 29.17 1.60
CA LEU A 180 32.39 30.55 2.06
C LEU A 180 32.86 30.55 3.50
N ALA A 181 34.02 31.13 3.77
CA ALA A 181 34.61 31.09 5.10
C ALA A 181 35.07 32.47 5.58
N THR A 182 34.82 32.79 6.86
CA THR A 182 35.49 33.89 7.55
C THR A 182 36.63 33.34 8.41
N VAL A 183 37.79 33.97 8.35
CA VAL A 183 39.01 33.52 9.03
C VAL A 183 39.44 34.54 10.07
N ASP A 184 39.55 34.12 11.33
CA ASP A 184 40.17 34.91 12.39
C ASP A 184 41.69 34.70 12.36
N THR A 185 42.39 35.69 11.80
CA THR A 185 43.85 35.66 11.63
C THR A 185 44.64 35.73 12.94
N LYS A 186 43.98 35.96 14.08
CA LYS A 186 44.62 35.95 15.41
C LYS A 186 44.57 34.60 16.13
N GLN A 187 43.76 33.67 15.65
CA GLN A 187 43.63 32.34 16.26
C GLN A 187 44.73 31.40 15.75
N PRO A 188 45.22 30.48 16.60
CA PRO A 188 46.21 29.49 16.16
C PRO A 188 45.58 28.54 15.14
N LEU A 189 46.29 28.32 14.04
CA LEU A 189 45.89 27.34 13.02
C LEU A 189 46.11 25.90 13.53
N PRO A 190 45.36 24.91 13.00
CA PRO A 190 45.57 23.49 13.30
C PRO A 190 46.99 23.01 12.97
N HIS A 191 47.44 21.91 13.58
CA HIS A 191 48.82 21.49 13.46
C HIS A 191 49.15 21.05 12.02
N GLY A 192 50.24 21.57 11.46
CA GLY A 192 50.64 21.28 10.08
C GLY A 192 49.74 21.88 8.99
N PHE A 193 48.76 22.71 9.35
CA PHE A 193 47.86 23.37 8.40
C PHE A 193 48.47 24.67 7.85
N ASN A 194 48.47 24.81 6.52
CA ASN A 194 48.89 26.05 5.84
C ASN A 194 47.68 26.77 5.25
N LEU A 195 47.39 27.98 5.75
CA LEU A 195 46.27 28.79 5.26
C LEU A 195 46.39 29.12 3.76
N ALA A 196 47.60 29.19 3.22
CA ALA A 196 47.85 29.46 1.80
C ALA A 196 47.21 28.40 0.89
N ASP A 197 47.08 27.15 1.34
CA ASP A 197 46.46 26.09 0.54
C ASP A 197 44.96 26.34 0.35
N LEU A 198 44.28 26.89 1.38
CA LEU A 198 42.89 27.32 1.27
C LEU A 198 42.75 28.61 0.43
N GLU A 199 43.65 29.57 0.61
CA GLU A 199 43.66 30.85 -0.13
C GLU A 199 43.75 30.64 -1.64
N ARG A 200 44.56 29.68 -2.12
CA ARG A 200 44.66 29.35 -3.55
C ARG A 200 43.34 28.90 -4.18
N THR A 201 42.42 28.35 -3.39
CA THR A 201 41.13 27.85 -3.88
C THR A 201 40.04 28.93 -3.95
N ALA A 202 40.29 30.11 -3.38
CA ALA A 202 39.26 31.11 -3.11
C ALA A 202 39.62 32.49 -3.64
N THR A 203 38.61 33.31 -3.85
CA THR A 203 38.76 34.76 -3.90
C THR A 203 38.93 35.27 -2.47
N VAL A 204 40.08 35.89 -2.19
CA VAL A 204 40.46 36.28 -0.84
C VAL A 204 40.23 37.78 -0.64
N ILE A 205 39.42 38.10 0.37
CA ILE A 205 39.15 39.44 0.86
C ILE A 205 39.79 39.54 2.24
N ALA A 206 40.56 40.60 2.52
CA ALA A 206 41.31 40.71 3.77
C ALA A 206 41.19 42.08 4.41
N TRP A 207 41.26 42.12 5.74
CA TRP A 207 41.45 43.34 6.51
C TRP A 207 42.95 43.68 6.59
N ASP A 208 43.34 44.86 6.09
CA ASP A 208 44.74 45.32 6.09
C ASP A 208 45.17 46.07 7.38
N GLY A 209 44.25 46.17 8.36
CA GLY A 209 44.43 46.97 9.57
C GLY A 209 43.61 48.25 9.58
N LYS A 210 43.19 48.75 8.41
CA LYS A 210 42.42 50.00 8.25
C LYS A 210 41.14 49.82 7.44
N ARG A 211 41.16 48.98 6.40
CA ARG A 211 40.04 48.75 5.48
C ARG A 211 40.03 47.32 4.96
N VAL A 212 38.91 46.95 4.35
CA VAL A 212 38.76 45.69 3.63
C VAL A 212 39.33 45.87 2.21
N VAL A 213 40.19 44.94 1.78
CA VAL A 213 40.86 44.97 0.48
C VAL A 213 40.76 43.62 -0.22
N TRP A 214 40.84 43.65 -1.55
CA TRP A 214 41.05 42.45 -2.37
C TRP A 214 42.49 41.99 -2.25
N GLN A 215 42.71 40.69 -2.08
CA GLN A 215 44.02 40.08 -2.32
C GLN A 215 44.11 39.64 -3.77
N ASP A 216 44.02 40.62 -4.67
CA ASP A 216 44.08 40.46 -6.12
C ASP A 216 44.92 41.62 -6.69
N ASP A 217 45.83 41.33 -7.62
CA ASP A 217 46.77 42.34 -8.12
C ASP A 217 46.09 43.48 -8.90
N ASP A 218 44.94 43.21 -9.53
CA ASP A 218 44.21 44.20 -10.31
C ASP A 218 43.32 45.09 -9.41
N PHE A 219 42.86 44.55 -8.26
CA PHE A 219 41.90 45.22 -7.38
C PHE A 219 42.43 45.60 -5.99
N ARG A 220 43.71 45.30 -5.67
CA ARG A 220 44.35 45.61 -4.38
C ARG A 220 44.25 47.08 -3.94
N ASP A 221 44.24 48.00 -4.90
CA ASP A 221 44.20 49.44 -4.63
C ASP A 221 42.76 49.98 -4.56
N ALA A 222 41.76 49.18 -4.94
CA ALA A 222 40.35 49.53 -4.84
C ALA A 222 39.85 49.46 -3.38
N ILE A 223 38.92 50.35 -3.02
CA ILE A 223 38.24 50.30 -1.72
C ILE A 223 37.07 49.32 -1.84
N LEU A 224 37.07 48.28 -1.02
CA LEU A 224 35.95 47.35 -0.90
C LEU A 224 35.14 47.67 0.36
N GLU A 225 33.87 48.04 0.17
CA GLU A 225 32.92 48.16 1.26
C GLU A 225 32.02 46.92 1.28
N LEU A 226 32.06 46.17 2.38
CA LEU A 226 31.18 45.01 2.56
C LEU A 226 29.77 45.49 2.89
N ASP A 227 28.79 44.95 2.17
CA ASP A 227 27.39 45.21 2.43
C ASP A 227 26.97 44.65 3.80
N THR A 228 26.05 45.35 4.45
CA THR A 228 25.35 44.84 5.63
C THR A 228 24.04 44.17 5.22
N PRO A 229 23.61 43.12 5.94
CA PRO A 229 22.38 42.42 5.62
C PRO A 229 21.18 43.35 5.89
N PRO A 230 20.16 43.36 5.01
CA PRO A 230 19.00 44.25 5.15
C PRO A 230 18.07 43.76 6.28
N MET A 231 18.37 44.09 7.54
CA MET A 231 17.66 43.59 8.73
C MET A 231 16.14 43.73 8.66
N ALA A 232 15.63 44.89 8.20
CA ALA A 232 14.19 45.14 8.06
C ALA A 232 13.48 44.22 7.06
N ARG A 233 14.21 43.60 6.12
CA ARG A 233 13.66 42.71 5.09
C ARG A 233 14.18 41.27 5.21
N PHE A 234 15.09 40.99 6.15
CA PHE A 234 15.79 39.72 6.27
C PHE A 234 14.80 38.55 6.39
N GLU A 235 13.93 38.59 7.39
CA GLU A 235 12.94 37.53 7.61
C GLU A 235 11.99 37.37 6.43
N ARG A 236 11.58 38.48 5.82
CA ARG A 236 10.70 38.45 4.65
C ARG A 236 11.35 37.76 3.45
N ILE A 237 12.64 38.03 3.20
CA ILE A 237 13.42 37.38 2.14
C ILE A 237 13.53 35.88 2.44
N VAL A 238 13.93 35.51 3.65
CA VAL A 238 14.09 34.10 4.05
C VAL A 238 12.78 33.32 3.94
N ARG A 239 11.66 33.89 4.42
CA ARG A 239 10.33 33.27 4.30
C ARG A 239 9.89 33.13 2.84
N ALA A 240 10.11 34.16 2.01
CA ALA A 240 9.77 34.11 0.59
C ALA A 240 10.58 33.03 -0.14
N VAL A 241 11.89 32.94 0.13
CA VAL A 241 12.77 31.92 -0.42
C VAL A 241 12.36 30.53 0.07
N GLY A 242 12.08 30.37 1.36
CA GLY A 242 11.62 29.09 1.94
C GLY A 242 10.32 28.59 1.33
N ALA A 243 9.32 29.46 1.19
CA ALA A 243 8.05 29.14 0.54
C ALA A 243 8.23 28.77 -0.94
N ALA A 244 9.01 29.55 -1.68
CA ALA A 244 9.30 29.28 -3.08
C ALA A 244 10.12 27.99 -3.27
N ALA A 245 11.07 27.71 -2.37
CA ALA A 245 11.88 26.50 -2.39
C ALA A 245 11.04 25.26 -2.11
N LYS A 246 10.10 25.32 -1.16
CA LYS A 246 9.14 24.25 -0.88
C LYS A 246 8.33 23.90 -2.12
N GLU A 247 7.85 24.91 -2.84
CA GLU A 247 7.09 24.67 -4.07
C GLU A 247 7.98 24.13 -5.21
N ALA A 248 9.16 24.72 -5.43
CA ALA A 248 10.10 24.31 -6.47
C ALA A 248 10.76 22.94 -6.22
N SER A 249 10.77 22.46 -4.98
CA SER A 249 11.34 21.15 -4.61
C SER A 249 10.49 19.95 -4.99
N LYS A 250 9.23 20.17 -5.40
CA LYS A 250 8.36 19.14 -5.98
C LYS A 250 8.88 18.79 -7.37
N VAL A 251 9.81 17.85 -7.42
CA VAL A 251 10.29 17.28 -8.68
C VAL A 251 9.33 16.19 -9.11
N GLU A 252 8.34 16.57 -9.89
CA GLU A 252 7.36 15.63 -10.45
C GLU A 252 7.74 15.33 -11.90
N VAL A 253 8.24 14.12 -12.15
CA VAL A 253 8.44 13.64 -13.52
C VAL A 253 7.09 13.14 -14.05
N PRO A 254 6.43 13.79 -15.01
CA PRO A 254 5.10 13.35 -15.45
C PRO A 254 5.15 11.94 -16.05
N PHE A 255 4.17 11.11 -15.71
CA PHE A 255 4.04 9.74 -16.24
C PHE A 255 4.10 9.65 -17.77
N GLU A 256 3.55 10.66 -18.46
CA GLU A 256 3.58 10.75 -19.93
C GLU A 256 4.99 10.80 -20.53
N ARG A 257 6.00 11.23 -19.75
CA ARG A 257 7.38 11.30 -20.24
C ARG A 257 8.08 9.96 -20.31
N ILE A 258 7.56 8.93 -19.64
CA ILE A 258 8.18 7.61 -19.58
C ILE A 258 7.37 6.53 -20.30
N ILE A 259 6.07 6.74 -20.47
CA ILE A 259 5.17 5.73 -21.03
C ILE A 259 5.20 5.71 -22.56
N LEU A 260 4.88 4.54 -23.12
CA LEU A 260 4.70 4.35 -24.55
C LEU A 260 3.48 5.14 -25.06
N PRO A 261 3.54 5.64 -26.31
CA PRO A 261 2.39 6.31 -26.90
C PRO A 261 1.24 5.31 -27.15
N PRO A 262 -0.03 5.75 -27.15
CA PRO A 262 -1.21 4.86 -27.20
C PRO A 262 -1.20 3.84 -28.35
N GLU A 263 -0.66 4.22 -29.51
CA GLU A 263 -0.54 3.33 -30.66
C GLU A 263 0.37 2.12 -30.42
N ALA A 264 1.29 2.20 -29.47
CA ALA A 264 2.23 1.13 -29.11
C ALA A 264 1.76 0.27 -27.92
N TRP A 265 0.57 0.53 -27.38
CA TRP A 265 0.04 -0.24 -26.25
C TRP A 265 -0.29 -1.67 -26.66
N TRP A 266 -0.09 -2.61 -25.72
CA TRP A 266 -0.40 -4.04 -25.88
C TRP A 266 0.35 -4.75 -27.03
N GLN A 267 1.49 -4.21 -27.46
CA GLN A 267 2.32 -4.82 -28.50
C GLN A 267 3.45 -5.70 -27.96
N ALA A 268 3.72 -5.67 -26.65
CA ALA A 268 4.82 -6.42 -26.03
C ALA A 268 4.42 -7.86 -25.64
N ASP A 269 5.42 -8.75 -25.57
CA ASP A 269 5.24 -10.14 -25.12
C ASP A 269 6.03 -10.43 -23.84
N THR A 270 5.50 -11.33 -23.01
CA THR A 270 6.10 -11.70 -21.71
C THR A 270 6.85 -13.02 -21.75
N ARG A 271 7.28 -13.55 -22.91
CA ARG A 271 7.93 -14.87 -22.95
C ARG A 271 9.21 -14.90 -22.12
N ARG A 272 10.06 -13.88 -22.26
CA ARG A 272 11.36 -13.80 -21.57
C ARG A 272 11.27 -13.18 -20.17
N GLY A 273 10.34 -12.26 -19.96
CA GLY A 273 10.20 -11.54 -18.70
C GLY A 273 9.20 -10.40 -18.82
N ILE A 274 9.16 -9.59 -17.77
CA ILE A 274 8.31 -8.41 -17.64
C ILE A 274 9.23 -7.20 -17.57
N ARG A 275 8.98 -6.20 -18.42
CA ARG A 275 9.74 -4.96 -18.49
C ARG A 275 8.80 -3.77 -18.66
N ALA A 276 8.88 -2.80 -17.76
CA ALA A 276 8.04 -1.60 -17.81
C ALA A 276 8.80 -0.36 -17.34
N PRO A 277 8.61 0.82 -17.96
CA PRO A 277 9.23 2.05 -17.48
C PRO A 277 8.61 2.46 -16.14
N ILE A 278 9.43 2.93 -15.18
CA ILE A 278 8.96 3.35 -13.85
C ILE A 278 9.43 4.76 -13.44
N GLY A 279 10.42 5.31 -14.15
CA GLY A 279 10.96 6.62 -13.79
C GLY A 279 12.11 7.05 -14.68
N ARG A 280 12.87 8.06 -14.24
CA ARG A 280 14.02 8.62 -14.96
C ARG A 280 15.33 8.45 -14.20
N VAL A 281 16.37 8.08 -14.93
CA VAL A 281 17.76 7.99 -14.46
C VAL A 281 18.57 9.12 -15.08
N GLY A 282 19.08 10.03 -14.25
CA GLY A 282 19.82 11.20 -14.71
C GLY A 282 19.02 12.06 -15.71
N ALA A 283 19.74 12.79 -16.58
CA ALA A 283 19.13 13.77 -17.47
C ALA A 283 18.28 13.18 -18.62
N ARG A 284 18.56 11.97 -19.13
CA ARG A 284 17.84 11.41 -20.30
C ARG A 284 17.50 9.92 -20.20
N GLY A 285 17.94 9.23 -19.15
CA GLY A 285 17.68 7.79 -19.00
C GLY A 285 16.26 7.52 -18.51
N ILE A 286 15.72 6.37 -18.90
CA ILE A 286 14.50 5.80 -18.33
C ILE A 286 14.91 4.64 -17.43
N GLN A 287 14.41 4.62 -16.20
CA GLN A 287 14.51 3.45 -15.33
C GLN A 287 13.41 2.47 -15.71
N TYR A 288 13.79 1.21 -15.91
CA TYR A 288 12.86 0.12 -16.14
C TYR A 288 12.77 -0.78 -14.90
N PHE A 289 11.56 -1.21 -14.60
CA PHE A 289 11.31 -2.39 -13.81
C PHE A 289 11.50 -3.62 -14.69
N GLU A 290 12.31 -4.58 -14.27
CA GLU A 290 12.61 -5.81 -14.99
C GLU A 290 12.56 -7.02 -14.04
N VAL A 291 11.79 -8.05 -14.41
CA VAL A 291 11.78 -9.36 -13.75
C VAL A 291 11.60 -10.50 -14.77
N GLY A 292 12.06 -11.70 -14.44
CA GLY A 292 11.95 -12.90 -15.29
C GLY A 292 13.26 -13.35 -15.91
N GLU A 293 14.32 -12.54 -15.86
CA GLU A 293 15.63 -12.83 -16.45
C GLU A 293 16.72 -12.95 -15.37
N GLY A 294 17.64 -13.91 -15.56
CA GLY A 294 18.74 -14.13 -14.62
C GLY A 294 18.27 -14.33 -13.16
N THR A 295 18.87 -13.59 -12.23
CA THR A 295 18.52 -13.56 -10.82
C THR A 295 17.37 -12.60 -10.49
N ALA A 296 17.01 -11.68 -11.40
CA ALA A 296 15.95 -10.71 -11.21
C ALA A 296 14.57 -11.37 -11.38
N GLN A 297 14.09 -12.03 -10.32
CA GLN A 297 12.84 -12.82 -10.36
C GLN A 297 11.75 -12.26 -9.45
N HIS A 298 12.15 -11.76 -8.29
CA HIS A 298 11.25 -11.25 -7.26
C HIS A 298 11.81 -9.92 -6.72
N VAL A 299 10.91 -9.11 -6.17
CA VAL A 299 11.18 -7.71 -5.85
C VAL A 299 10.77 -7.41 -4.41
N LEU A 300 11.63 -6.70 -3.70
CA LEU A 300 11.27 -6.03 -2.45
C LEU A 300 11.22 -4.52 -2.68
N VAL A 301 10.11 -3.89 -2.29
CA VAL A 301 9.90 -2.45 -2.34
C VAL A 301 9.77 -1.93 -0.92
N ALA A 302 10.52 -0.88 -0.58
CA ALA A 302 10.46 -0.30 0.75
C ALA A 302 10.58 1.22 0.75
N GLY A 303 9.93 1.86 1.72
CA GLY A 303 10.03 3.31 1.92
C GLY A 303 9.07 3.81 2.99
N ARG A 304 9.50 4.80 3.77
CA ARG A 304 8.68 5.40 4.86
C ARG A 304 7.40 6.02 4.31
N THR A 305 6.40 6.26 5.16
CA THR A 305 5.19 7.00 4.78
C THR A 305 5.53 8.33 4.10
N GLY A 306 4.88 8.62 2.96
CA GLY A 306 5.13 9.83 2.18
C GLY A 306 6.37 9.81 1.28
N SER A 307 7.15 8.73 1.27
CA SER A 307 8.32 8.57 0.37
C SER A 307 7.95 8.39 -1.11
N GLY A 308 6.69 8.03 -1.41
CA GLY A 308 6.21 7.77 -2.78
C GLY A 308 6.06 6.28 -3.14
N LYS A 309 6.13 5.35 -2.16
CA LYS A 309 5.93 3.90 -2.36
C LYS A 309 4.65 3.57 -3.13
N SER A 310 3.49 4.06 -2.67
CA SER A 310 2.20 3.78 -3.31
C SER A 310 2.14 4.29 -4.75
N ASN A 311 2.59 5.53 -4.99
CA ASN A 311 2.72 6.07 -6.34
C ASN A 311 3.65 5.20 -7.23
N SER A 312 4.77 4.71 -6.69
CA SER A 312 5.66 3.80 -7.43
C SER A 312 4.95 2.51 -7.85
N MET A 313 4.09 1.94 -7.00
CA MET A 313 3.28 0.79 -7.36
C MET A 313 2.23 1.14 -8.43
N HIS A 314 1.57 2.30 -8.33
CA HIS A 314 0.60 2.73 -9.34
C HIS A 314 1.22 2.96 -10.71
N VAL A 315 2.38 3.60 -10.74
CA VAL A 315 3.19 3.81 -11.94
C VAL A 315 3.56 2.47 -12.56
N LEU A 316 4.01 1.50 -11.75
CA LEU A 316 4.34 0.17 -12.22
C LEU A 316 3.11 -0.54 -12.82
N ILE A 317 2.00 -0.61 -12.08
CA ILE A 317 0.77 -1.29 -12.53
C ILE A 317 0.26 -0.68 -13.85
N ASN A 318 0.19 0.65 -13.95
CA ASN A 318 -0.26 1.32 -15.18
C ASN A 318 0.72 1.13 -16.34
N SER A 319 2.03 1.16 -16.08
CA SER A 319 3.03 0.91 -17.13
C SER A 319 2.95 -0.52 -17.64
N LEU A 320 2.71 -1.48 -16.77
CA LEU A 320 2.50 -2.89 -17.13
C LEU A 320 1.21 -3.08 -17.94
N ALA A 321 0.09 -2.52 -17.46
CA ALA A 321 -1.22 -2.67 -18.07
C ALA A 321 -1.35 -1.97 -19.43
N THR A 322 -0.52 -0.96 -19.71
CA THR A 322 -0.41 -0.34 -21.04
C THR A 322 0.59 -1.05 -21.96
N THR A 323 1.65 -1.64 -21.40
CA THR A 323 2.68 -2.35 -22.18
C THR A 323 2.19 -3.71 -22.70
N TYR A 324 1.54 -4.49 -21.83
CA TYR A 324 1.16 -5.88 -22.12
C TYR A 324 -0.37 -6.03 -22.23
N PRO A 325 -0.87 -6.86 -23.14
CA PRO A 325 -2.28 -7.25 -23.11
C PRO A 325 -2.56 -8.22 -21.94
N PRO A 326 -3.82 -8.34 -21.47
CA PRO A 326 -4.19 -9.19 -20.33
C PRO A 326 -3.98 -10.69 -20.57
N GLU A 327 -3.80 -11.16 -21.81
CA GLU A 327 -3.42 -12.56 -22.09
C GLU A 327 -1.92 -12.83 -21.88
N GLU A 328 -1.10 -11.80 -21.68
CA GLU A 328 0.33 -11.91 -21.43
C GLU A 328 0.71 -11.71 -19.95
N LEU A 329 -0.12 -11.00 -19.17
CA LEU A 329 0.16 -10.65 -17.77
C LEU A 329 -1.10 -10.65 -16.89
N GLU A 330 -1.01 -11.34 -15.77
CA GLU A 330 -2.01 -11.37 -14.71
C GLU A 330 -1.44 -10.75 -13.42
N LEU A 331 -2.24 -9.89 -12.79
CA LEU A 331 -1.90 -9.17 -11.57
C LEU A 331 -2.74 -9.69 -10.40
N TYR A 332 -2.05 -9.97 -9.29
CA TYR A 332 -2.67 -10.31 -8.01
C TYR A 332 -2.31 -9.18 -7.05
N LEU A 333 -3.29 -8.37 -6.69
CA LEU A 333 -3.11 -7.15 -5.90
C LEU A 333 -3.63 -7.42 -4.49
N VAL A 334 -2.76 -7.41 -3.49
CA VAL A 334 -3.13 -7.63 -2.09
C VAL A 334 -2.70 -6.41 -1.28
N ASP A 335 -3.67 -5.75 -0.69
CA ASP A 335 -3.47 -4.60 0.20
C ASP A 335 -3.90 -4.97 1.63
N PHE A 336 -2.98 -4.91 2.59
CA PHE A 336 -3.26 -5.20 3.99
C PHE A 336 -3.76 -3.96 4.76
N LYS A 337 -4.14 -4.14 6.03
CA LYS A 337 -4.92 -3.20 6.87
C LYS A 337 -4.65 -1.70 6.64
N LYS A 338 -5.75 -0.93 6.50
CA LYS A 338 -5.83 0.53 6.25
C LYS A 338 -5.37 1.00 4.86
N GLY A 339 -4.95 0.08 3.98
CA GLY A 339 -4.70 0.39 2.59
C GLY A 339 -5.95 0.27 1.74
N VAL A 340 -6.24 1.34 0.99
CA VAL A 340 -7.22 1.36 -0.12
C VAL A 340 -6.50 1.61 -1.45
N GLU A 341 -5.19 1.38 -1.49
CA GLU A 341 -4.32 1.76 -2.59
C GLU A 341 -4.77 1.04 -3.87
N PHE A 342 -5.12 -0.23 -3.78
CA PHE A 342 -5.53 -1.02 -4.94
C PHE A 342 -7.02 -0.93 -5.30
N LYS A 343 -7.84 -0.20 -4.53
CA LYS A 343 -9.27 -0.02 -4.79
C LYS A 343 -9.62 0.48 -6.21
N PRO A 344 -8.89 1.44 -6.80
CA PRO A 344 -9.18 1.91 -8.16
C PRO A 344 -9.14 0.80 -9.22
N TYR A 345 -8.32 -0.23 -9.03
CA TYR A 345 -8.22 -1.35 -9.99
C TYR A 345 -9.43 -2.29 -9.92
N ALA A 346 -10.06 -2.42 -8.75
CA ALA A 346 -11.34 -3.11 -8.61
C ALA A 346 -12.48 -2.30 -9.22
N VAL A 347 -12.59 -1.00 -8.89
CA VAL A 347 -13.63 -0.09 -9.40
C VAL A 347 -13.64 -0.04 -10.93
N HIS A 348 -12.46 0.11 -11.53
CA HIS A 348 -12.34 0.14 -12.99
C HIS A 348 -12.35 -1.25 -13.65
N GLN A 349 -12.38 -2.34 -12.89
CA GLN A 349 -12.33 -3.72 -13.38
C GLN A 349 -11.13 -3.91 -14.32
N LEU A 350 -9.92 -3.63 -13.83
CA LEU A 350 -8.69 -3.76 -14.62
C LEU A 350 -8.62 -5.19 -15.21
N PRO A 351 -8.54 -5.36 -16.54
CA PRO A 351 -8.62 -6.69 -17.19
C PRO A 351 -7.43 -7.61 -16.85
N HIS A 352 -6.29 -7.03 -16.47
CA HIS A 352 -5.11 -7.74 -15.99
C HIS A 352 -5.26 -8.26 -14.56
N ALA A 353 -6.11 -7.64 -13.74
CA ALA A 353 -6.28 -8.05 -12.35
C ALA A 353 -7.08 -9.35 -12.29
N ARG A 354 -6.52 -10.35 -11.60
CA ARG A 354 -7.22 -11.61 -11.26
C ARG A 354 -7.74 -11.61 -9.83
N VAL A 355 -7.00 -10.98 -8.94
CA VAL A 355 -7.39 -10.78 -7.55
C VAL A 355 -7.08 -9.34 -7.16
N VAL A 356 -8.03 -8.68 -6.50
CA VAL A 356 -7.83 -7.39 -5.84
C VAL A 356 -8.38 -7.50 -4.42
N ALA A 357 -7.48 -7.62 -3.45
CA ALA A 357 -7.79 -7.63 -2.03
C ALA A 357 -7.55 -6.24 -1.44
N ILE A 358 -8.59 -5.63 -0.89
CA ILE A 358 -8.59 -4.27 -0.32
C ILE A 358 -8.88 -4.41 1.17
N GLU A 359 -8.06 -3.76 2.01
CA GLU A 359 -8.13 -3.88 3.46
C GLU A 359 -8.21 -5.34 3.92
N SER A 360 -7.36 -6.18 3.35
CA SER A 360 -7.44 -7.63 3.48
C SER A 360 -6.98 -8.12 4.86
N GLU A 361 -7.54 -9.26 5.29
CA GLU A 361 -7.08 -10.00 6.47
C GLU A 361 -6.01 -11.03 6.07
N ARG A 362 -5.23 -11.48 7.05
CA ARG A 362 -4.12 -12.43 6.84
C ARG A 362 -4.60 -13.73 6.20
N GLU A 363 -5.78 -14.20 6.56
CA GLU A 363 -6.42 -15.42 6.05
C GLU A 363 -6.71 -15.31 4.55
N PHE A 364 -7.24 -14.16 4.09
CA PHE A 364 -7.49 -13.97 2.67
C PHE A 364 -6.17 -13.86 1.90
N GLY A 365 -5.21 -13.08 2.41
CA GLY A 365 -3.87 -13.02 1.84
C GLY A 365 -3.22 -14.40 1.71
N LEU A 366 -3.38 -15.27 2.71
CA LEU A 366 -2.88 -16.64 2.69
C LEU A 366 -3.58 -17.45 1.59
N SER A 367 -4.90 -17.32 1.45
CA SER A 367 -5.64 -18.00 0.38
C SER A 367 -5.19 -17.59 -1.03
N VAL A 368 -4.73 -16.35 -1.21
CA VAL A 368 -4.11 -15.90 -2.47
C VAL A 368 -2.81 -16.68 -2.72
N LEU A 369 -1.97 -16.83 -1.69
CA LEU A 369 -0.73 -17.61 -1.78
C LEU A 369 -1.00 -19.08 -2.08
N GLU A 370 -1.99 -19.70 -1.43
CA GLU A 370 -2.42 -21.08 -1.68
C GLU A 370 -2.92 -21.28 -3.13
N GLY A 371 -3.69 -20.33 -3.64
CA GLY A 371 -4.14 -20.33 -5.04
C GLY A 371 -2.98 -20.26 -6.02
N LEU A 372 -1.97 -19.44 -5.73
CA LEU A 372 -0.75 -19.36 -6.53
C LEU A 372 0.12 -20.61 -6.43
N ASP A 373 0.19 -21.27 -5.27
CA ASP A 373 0.88 -22.55 -5.12
C ASP A 373 0.18 -23.66 -5.92
N THR A 374 -1.16 -23.65 -5.95
CA THR A 374 -1.93 -24.56 -6.81
C THR A 374 -1.64 -24.33 -8.29
N GLU A 375 -1.57 -23.07 -8.71
CA GLU A 375 -1.20 -22.72 -10.09
C GLU A 375 0.25 -23.10 -10.42
N LEU A 376 1.18 -22.94 -9.47
CA LEU A 376 2.56 -23.41 -9.58
C LEU A 376 2.61 -24.92 -9.86
N GLN A 377 1.86 -25.72 -9.09
CA GLN A 377 1.77 -27.17 -9.26
C GLN A 377 1.16 -27.54 -10.62
N ARG A 378 0.05 -26.89 -11.00
CA ARG A 378 -0.61 -27.11 -12.31
C ARG A 378 0.33 -26.83 -13.49
N ARG A 379 1.07 -25.71 -13.44
CA ARG A 379 2.09 -25.40 -14.46
C ARG A 379 3.23 -26.41 -14.44
N GLY A 380 3.67 -26.84 -13.26
CA GLY A 380 4.66 -27.90 -13.07
C GLY A 380 4.30 -29.20 -13.80
N GLU A 381 3.07 -29.67 -13.65
CA GLU A 381 2.57 -30.87 -14.32
C GLU A 381 2.42 -30.69 -15.84
N ALA A 382 1.91 -29.53 -16.28
CA ALA A 382 1.80 -29.19 -17.69
C ALA A 382 3.17 -29.12 -18.38
N PHE A 383 4.18 -28.57 -17.70
CA PHE A 383 5.53 -28.43 -18.26
C PHE A 383 6.23 -29.78 -18.29
N ARG A 384 6.08 -30.59 -17.23
CA ARG A 384 6.63 -31.95 -17.16
C ARG A 384 6.02 -32.86 -18.22
N SER A 385 4.70 -32.83 -18.42
CA SER A 385 4.02 -33.65 -19.43
C SER A 385 4.38 -33.26 -20.87
N THR A 386 4.73 -31.98 -21.10
CA THR A 386 5.19 -31.50 -22.40
C THR A 386 6.72 -31.53 -22.54
N GLY A 387 7.47 -31.91 -21.51
CA GLY A 387 8.94 -31.93 -21.50
C GLY A 387 9.58 -30.54 -21.66
N CYS A 388 8.96 -29.50 -21.09
CA CYS A 388 9.46 -28.13 -21.07
C CYS A 388 10.04 -27.79 -19.69
N ASN A 389 11.07 -26.95 -19.64
CA ASN A 389 11.73 -26.55 -18.39
C ASN A 389 11.27 -25.19 -17.87
N ASP A 390 10.77 -24.34 -18.75
CA ASP A 390 10.32 -22.98 -18.41
C ASP A 390 9.14 -22.52 -19.26
N LEU A 391 8.60 -21.35 -18.89
CA LEU A 391 7.45 -20.73 -19.55
C LEU A 391 7.73 -20.39 -21.03
N GLU A 392 8.94 -19.93 -21.36
CA GLU A 392 9.28 -19.56 -22.73
C GLU A 392 9.24 -20.78 -23.65
N GLU A 393 9.87 -21.88 -23.21
CA GLU A 393 9.87 -23.16 -23.90
C GLU A 393 8.45 -23.73 -24.04
N TYR A 394 7.67 -23.71 -22.96
CA TYR A 394 6.28 -24.19 -22.97
C TYR A 394 5.41 -23.43 -23.97
N ARG A 395 5.45 -22.09 -23.94
CA ARG A 395 4.68 -21.25 -24.87
C ARG A 395 5.09 -21.46 -26.32
N ARG A 396 6.39 -21.61 -26.57
CA ARG A 396 6.92 -21.89 -27.92
C ARG A 396 6.44 -23.25 -28.44
N LYS A 397 6.39 -24.27 -27.58
CA LYS A 397 6.06 -25.64 -27.97
C LYS A 397 4.56 -25.88 -28.12
N VAL A 398 3.75 -25.38 -27.19
CA VAL A 398 2.30 -25.58 -27.15
C VAL A 398 1.56 -24.57 -28.03
N GLY A 399 2.16 -23.39 -28.29
CA GLY A 399 1.54 -22.34 -29.10
C GLY A 399 0.36 -21.63 -28.41
N GLN A 400 0.11 -21.93 -27.13
CA GLN A 400 -0.91 -21.26 -26.32
C GLN A 400 -0.29 -20.14 -25.49
N ARG A 401 -1.04 -19.05 -25.30
CA ARG A 401 -0.66 -17.99 -24.37
C ARG A 401 -0.89 -18.48 -22.95
N LEU A 402 0.15 -18.40 -22.13
CA LEU A 402 0.10 -18.62 -20.69
C LEU A 402 0.68 -17.35 -20.05
N PRO A 403 -0.17 -16.49 -19.44
CA PRO A 403 0.29 -15.22 -18.90
C PRO A 403 1.28 -15.41 -17.76
N ARG A 404 2.24 -14.49 -17.65
CA ARG A 404 3.04 -14.36 -16.42
C ARG A 404 2.16 -13.82 -15.31
N ILE A 405 2.44 -14.26 -14.09
CA ILE A 405 1.75 -13.79 -12.90
C ILE A 405 2.69 -12.87 -12.13
N LEU A 406 2.19 -11.70 -11.73
CA LEU A 406 2.86 -10.82 -10.78
C LEU A 406 1.96 -10.63 -9.56
N LEU A 407 2.38 -11.18 -8.42
CA LEU A 407 1.79 -10.92 -7.11
C LEU A 407 2.40 -9.64 -6.53
N LEU A 408 1.57 -8.64 -6.26
CA LEU A 408 1.92 -7.43 -5.53
C LEU A 408 1.24 -7.47 -4.17
N VAL A 409 2.03 -7.52 -3.10
CA VAL A 409 1.54 -7.45 -1.72
C VAL A 409 2.02 -6.16 -1.11
N ASP A 410 1.12 -5.22 -0.81
CA ASP A 410 1.47 -4.06 -0.02
C ASP A 410 1.33 -4.34 1.48
N GLU A 411 2.23 -3.76 2.27
CA GLU A 411 2.40 -4.01 3.71
C GLU A 411 2.50 -5.51 4.05
N PHE A 412 3.34 -6.25 3.31
CA PHE A 412 3.45 -7.71 3.43
C PHE A 412 3.82 -8.19 4.85
N GLN A 413 4.45 -7.35 5.66
CA GLN A 413 4.82 -7.69 7.05
C GLN A 413 3.59 -8.04 7.90
N GLU A 414 2.38 -7.65 7.49
CA GLU A 414 1.14 -8.01 8.16
C GLU A 414 0.88 -9.52 8.20
N PHE A 415 1.45 -10.29 7.26
CA PHE A 415 1.46 -11.76 7.37
C PHE A 415 2.14 -12.25 8.65
N PHE A 416 3.11 -11.51 9.17
CA PHE A 416 4.04 -11.92 10.22
C PHE A 416 3.92 -11.08 11.50
N THR A 417 2.82 -10.33 11.65
CA THR A 417 2.54 -9.56 12.88
C THR A 417 2.42 -10.46 14.11
N TYR A 418 1.98 -11.71 13.94
CA TYR A 418 1.82 -12.69 15.01
C TYR A 418 2.59 -13.98 14.68
N ASP A 419 3.16 -14.60 15.70
CA ASP A 419 3.77 -15.94 15.60
C ASP A 419 2.68 -17.01 15.77
N ASP A 420 2.03 -17.35 14.66
CA ASP A 420 0.95 -18.32 14.61
C ASP A 420 1.03 -19.22 13.36
N ARG A 421 0.04 -20.11 13.24
CA ARG A 421 -0.06 -21.04 12.11
C ARG A 421 -0.15 -20.31 10.77
N LEU A 422 -0.86 -19.20 10.68
CA LEU A 422 -1.02 -18.43 9.44
C LEU A 422 0.32 -17.85 8.97
N ALA A 423 1.12 -17.28 9.89
CA ALA A 423 2.46 -16.80 9.58
C ALA A 423 3.38 -17.94 9.11
N THR A 424 3.29 -19.10 9.75
CA THR A 424 4.08 -20.29 9.40
C THR A 424 3.73 -20.78 7.99
N GLU A 425 2.45 -20.92 7.67
CA GLU A 425 1.97 -21.37 6.36
C GLU A 425 2.31 -20.36 5.26
N ALA A 426 2.09 -19.06 5.50
CA ALA A 426 2.45 -17.99 4.57
C ALA A 426 3.95 -18.01 4.25
N ASN A 427 4.83 -18.17 5.26
CA ASN A 427 6.26 -18.29 5.07
C ASN A 427 6.65 -19.48 4.18
N LEU A 428 6.07 -20.65 4.43
CA LEU A 428 6.35 -21.87 3.66
C LEU A 428 5.95 -21.73 2.19
N ILE A 429 4.79 -21.12 1.92
CA ILE A 429 4.31 -20.93 0.54
C ILE A 429 5.13 -19.85 -0.16
N LEU A 430 5.43 -18.73 0.51
CA LEU A 430 6.27 -17.67 -0.06
C LEU A 430 7.68 -18.16 -0.40
N ASP A 431 8.33 -18.95 0.47
CA ASP A 431 9.65 -19.56 0.18
C ASP A 431 9.59 -20.43 -1.08
N ARG A 432 8.54 -21.27 -1.18
CA ARG A 432 8.36 -22.15 -2.33
C ARG A 432 8.11 -21.38 -3.62
N LEU A 433 7.22 -20.40 -3.60
CA LEU A 433 6.91 -19.54 -4.75
C LEU A 433 8.16 -18.74 -5.18
N ALA A 434 8.94 -18.23 -4.23
CA ALA A 434 10.16 -17.49 -4.53
C ALA A 434 11.26 -18.39 -5.13
N ARG A 435 11.38 -19.64 -4.66
CA ARG A 435 12.39 -20.57 -5.17
C ARG A 435 12.03 -21.19 -6.53
N GLN A 436 10.74 -21.46 -6.76
CA GLN A 436 10.27 -22.24 -7.92
C GLN A 436 9.53 -21.38 -8.97
N GLY A 437 8.98 -20.23 -8.57
CA GLY A 437 8.12 -19.41 -9.42
C GLY A 437 8.77 -18.94 -10.72
N ARG A 438 10.09 -18.71 -10.71
CA ARG A 438 10.89 -18.34 -11.89
C ARG A 438 10.59 -19.20 -13.12
N ALA A 439 10.64 -20.52 -12.99
CA ALA A 439 10.47 -21.44 -14.13
C ALA A 439 9.05 -21.36 -14.70
N PHE A 440 8.06 -21.13 -13.83
CA PHE A 440 6.64 -21.14 -14.19
C PHE A 440 6.09 -19.74 -14.48
N GLY A 441 6.94 -18.71 -14.48
CA GLY A 441 6.56 -17.33 -14.75
C GLY A 441 5.67 -16.70 -13.67
N ILE A 442 5.90 -17.06 -12.41
CA ILE A 442 5.26 -16.47 -11.23
C ILE A 442 6.28 -15.60 -10.52
N HIS A 443 5.98 -14.31 -10.41
CA HIS A 443 6.83 -13.27 -9.83
C HIS A 443 6.14 -12.65 -8.61
N ILE A 444 6.94 -12.17 -7.66
CA ILE A 444 6.45 -11.62 -6.39
C ILE A 444 7.09 -10.24 -6.19
N LEU A 445 6.28 -9.26 -5.82
CA LEU A 445 6.68 -7.95 -5.36
C LEU A 445 6.09 -7.73 -3.97
N LEU A 446 6.96 -7.62 -2.97
CA LEU A 446 6.58 -7.38 -1.58
C LEU A 446 6.87 -5.92 -1.23
N GLY A 447 5.86 -5.19 -0.76
CA GLY A 447 5.95 -3.79 -0.33
C GLY A 447 5.87 -3.64 1.18
N SER A 448 6.70 -2.76 1.76
CA SER A 448 6.66 -2.48 3.20
C SER A 448 7.11 -1.06 3.53
N GLN A 449 6.56 -0.47 4.60
CA GLN A 449 7.08 0.78 5.16
C GLN A 449 8.38 0.60 5.94
N THR A 450 8.48 -0.49 6.69
CA THR A 450 9.64 -0.83 7.50
C THR A 450 9.70 -2.34 7.72
N LEU A 451 10.90 -2.88 7.72
CA LEU A 451 11.13 -4.27 8.11
C LEU A 451 11.47 -4.40 9.61
N ALA A 452 11.56 -3.28 10.34
CA ALA A 452 11.82 -3.27 11.78
C ALA A 452 10.60 -3.80 12.55
N GLY A 453 10.82 -4.83 13.37
CA GLY A 453 9.79 -5.43 14.23
C GLY A 453 9.00 -6.58 13.59
N ALA A 454 9.22 -6.90 12.31
CA ALA A 454 8.76 -8.16 11.76
C ALA A 454 9.60 -9.31 12.32
N TYR A 455 8.98 -10.34 12.89
CA TYR A 455 9.63 -11.65 13.05
C TYR A 455 9.76 -12.22 11.64
N THR A 456 10.92 -11.95 11.05
CA THR A 456 11.04 -11.66 9.62
C THR A 456 10.81 -12.89 8.75
N LEU A 457 10.25 -12.60 7.56
CA LEU A 457 10.33 -13.41 6.34
C LEU A 457 11.61 -14.25 6.36
N ALA A 458 11.49 -15.55 6.08
CA ALA A 458 12.66 -16.44 6.09
C ALA A 458 13.81 -15.85 5.26
N ARG A 459 15.04 -15.92 5.78
CA ARG A 459 16.24 -15.40 5.09
C ARG A 459 16.36 -15.99 3.68
N SER A 460 15.99 -17.26 3.52
CA SER A 460 15.92 -17.94 2.22
C SER A 460 15.01 -17.21 1.22
N THR A 461 13.84 -16.76 1.65
CA THR A 461 12.91 -15.97 0.84
C THR A 461 13.48 -14.59 0.53
N MET A 462 14.09 -13.92 1.51
CA MET A 462 14.75 -12.63 1.30
C MET A 462 15.88 -12.72 0.26
N ASP A 463 16.66 -13.80 0.27
CA ASP A 463 17.76 -14.02 -0.68
C ASP A 463 17.25 -14.23 -2.12
N GLN A 464 16.00 -14.67 -2.30
CA GLN A 464 15.34 -14.76 -3.62
C GLN A 464 14.85 -13.40 -4.14
N MET A 465 14.73 -12.38 -3.28
CA MET A 465 14.31 -11.02 -3.64
C MET A 465 15.51 -10.22 -4.16
N ALA A 466 16.05 -10.63 -5.32
CA ALA A 466 17.27 -10.03 -5.88
C ALA A 466 17.10 -8.57 -6.29
N VAL A 467 15.90 -8.16 -6.68
CA VAL A 467 15.59 -6.76 -7.02
C VAL A 467 15.10 -6.03 -5.76
N ARG A 468 15.78 -4.95 -5.38
CA ARG A 468 15.38 -4.04 -4.31
C ARG A 468 15.04 -2.67 -4.92
N ILE A 469 13.85 -2.17 -4.66
CA ILE A 469 13.44 -0.79 -4.99
C ILE A 469 13.23 -0.05 -3.69
N VAL A 470 14.18 0.81 -3.32
CA VAL A 470 14.19 1.42 -2.00
C VAL A 470 14.03 2.93 -2.14
N LEU A 471 12.90 3.44 -1.67
CA LEU A 471 12.65 4.86 -1.51
C LEU A 471 13.20 5.34 -0.15
N GLN A 472 13.05 6.63 0.14
CA GLN A 472 13.56 7.21 1.38
C GLN A 472 13.11 6.43 2.63
N CYS A 473 14.07 5.99 3.44
CA CYS A 473 13.84 5.22 4.67
C CYS A 473 14.90 5.55 5.74
N SER A 474 14.81 4.91 6.91
CA SER A 474 15.82 5.06 7.97
C SER A 474 17.15 4.38 7.59
N ASP A 475 18.24 4.71 8.30
CA ASP A 475 19.54 4.03 8.13
C ASP A 475 19.43 2.52 8.44
N ALA A 476 18.68 2.16 9.48
CA ALA A 476 18.44 0.78 9.87
C ALA A 476 17.68 0.00 8.77
N ASP A 477 16.61 0.60 8.24
CA ASP A 477 15.83 0.01 7.14
C ASP A 477 16.68 -0.12 5.86
N SER A 478 17.47 0.90 5.52
CA SER A 478 18.33 0.88 4.33
C SER A 478 19.25 -0.34 4.35
N ARG A 479 19.89 -0.59 5.50
CA ARG A 479 20.82 -1.71 5.67
C ARG A 479 20.12 -3.06 5.69
N LEU A 480 18.94 -3.13 6.29
CA LEU A 480 18.15 -4.37 6.38
C LEU A 480 17.58 -4.79 5.00
N ILE A 481 17.24 -3.83 4.15
CA ILE A 481 16.61 -4.06 2.85
C ILE A 481 17.63 -4.23 1.72
N LEU A 482 18.71 -3.45 1.73
CA LEU A 482 19.77 -3.53 0.72
C LEU A 482 20.84 -4.53 1.18
N ALA A 483 21.82 -4.05 1.94
CA ALA A 483 22.90 -4.84 2.53
C ALA A 483 23.44 -4.08 3.75
N ASP A 484 24.06 -4.78 4.70
CA ASP A 484 24.54 -4.20 5.96
C ASP A 484 25.48 -2.98 5.76
N ASP A 485 26.22 -2.95 4.65
CA ASP A 485 27.16 -1.90 4.25
C ASP A 485 26.56 -0.87 3.27
N ASN A 486 25.26 -0.94 3.00
CA ASN A 486 24.57 -0.08 2.03
C ASN A 486 23.53 0.85 2.70
N PRO A 487 23.97 1.98 3.29
CA PRO A 487 23.08 2.97 3.90
C PRO A 487 22.49 3.96 2.88
N ALA A 488 22.64 3.71 1.58
CA ALA A 488 22.41 4.72 0.55
C ALA A 488 20.97 5.28 0.52
N ALA A 489 19.96 4.50 0.91
CA ALA A 489 18.57 4.94 0.89
C ALA A 489 18.26 6.01 1.96
N ARG A 490 19.09 6.13 3.01
CA ARG A 490 18.98 7.22 4.01
C ARG A 490 19.29 8.60 3.43
N LEU A 491 20.07 8.64 2.34
CA LEU A 491 20.54 9.88 1.70
C LEU A 491 19.54 10.42 0.68
N LEU A 492 18.49 9.65 0.36
CA LEU A 492 17.38 10.11 -0.48
C LEU A 492 16.67 11.25 0.25
N SER A 493 16.37 12.31 -0.48
CA SER A 493 15.92 13.59 0.10
C SER A 493 14.53 13.99 -0.36
N ARG A 494 14.07 13.49 -1.52
CA ARG A 494 12.81 13.89 -2.15
C ARG A 494 11.81 12.72 -2.26
N PRO A 495 10.49 12.99 -2.14
CA PRO A 495 9.49 12.00 -2.49
C PRO A 495 9.64 11.52 -3.94
N GLY A 496 9.49 10.20 -4.13
CA GLY A 496 9.68 9.54 -5.43
C GLY A 496 11.15 9.34 -5.83
N GLU A 497 12.12 9.87 -5.08
CA GLU A 497 13.52 9.52 -5.27
C GLU A 497 13.75 8.10 -4.73
N ALA A 498 14.37 7.25 -5.53
CA ALA A 498 14.48 5.82 -5.24
C ALA A 498 15.78 5.22 -5.78
N ILE A 499 16.20 4.12 -5.15
CA ILE A 499 17.30 3.27 -5.59
C ILE A 499 16.71 2.01 -6.20
N TYR A 500 17.01 1.76 -7.47
CA TYR A 500 16.80 0.46 -8.12
C TYR A 500 18.08 -0.35 -8.01
N ASN A 501 18.02 -1.53 -7.41
CA ASN A 501 19.15 -2.42 -7.22
C ASN A 501 18.77 -3.84 -7.67
N ALA A 502 19.46 -4.36 -8.69
CA ALA A 502 19.25 -5.73 -9.19
C ALA A 502 20.39 -6.70 -8.80
N ALA A 503 21.20 -6.33 -7.81
CA ALA A 503 22.36 -7.07 -7.33
C ALA A 503 22.19 -7.49 -5.86
N SER A 504 20.97 -7.89 -5.47
CA SER A 504 20.64 -8.35 -4.12
C SER A 504 21.00 -7.34 -3.02
N GLY A 505 20.92 -6.04 -3.34
CA GLY A 505 21.15 -4.96 -2.38
C GLY A 505 22.61 -4.54 -2.20
N LEU A 506 23.56 -5.09 -2.95
CA LEU A 506 24.97 -4.66 -2.92
C LEU A 506 25.13 -3.22 -3.41
N VAL A 507 26.04 -2.45 -2.81
CA VAL A 507 26.28 -1.03 -3.12
C VAL A 507 26.54 -0.78 -4.62
N GLU A 508 27.27 -1.68 -5.27
CA GLU A 508 27.62 -1.62 -6.70
C GLU A 508 26.40 -1.66 -7.63
N GLY A 509 25.30 -2.29 -7.18
CA GLY A 509 24.05 -2.39 -7.94
C GLY A 509 23.15 -1.15 -7.85
N ASN A 510 23.48 -0.16 -7.02
CA ASN A 510 22.61 0.98 -6.75
C ASN A 510 22.48 1.94 -7.94
N THR A 511 21.30 1.95 -8.58
CA THR A 511 20.92 2.96 -9.59
C THR A 511 19.92 3.95 -8.98
N LEU A 512 20.34 5.21 -8.85
CA LEU A 512 19.46 6.28 -8.37
C LEU A 512 18.54 6.75 -9.50
N PHE A 513 17.24 6.87 -9.21
CA PHE A 513 16.25 7.32 -10.18
C PHE A 513 15.10 8.08 -9.50
N GLN A 514 14.38 8.88 -10.28
CA GLN A 514 13.14 9.53 -9.86
C GLN A 514 11.96 8.77 -10.44
N VAL A 515 11.11 8.21 -9.58
CA VAL A 515 9.84 7.58 -9.95
C VAL A 515 8.95 8.62 -10.64
N ALA A 516 8.26 8.21 -11.71
CA ALA A 516 7.30 9.09 -12.36
C ALA A 516 6.13 9.43 -11.41
N TRP A 517 5.51 10.57 -11.62
CA TRP A 517 4.35 11.01 -10.86
C TRP A 517 3.07 10.68 -11.65
N LEU A 518 2.17 9.91 -11.03
CA LEU A 518 0.88 9.54 -11.59
C LEU A 518 -0.25 10.00 -10.65
N PRO A 519 -0.80 11.20 -10.88
CA PRO A 519 -1.97 11.70 -10.14
C PRO A 519 -3.19 10.78 -10.28
N ASP A 520 -4.06 10.76 -9.26
CA ASP A 520 -5.26 9.93 -9.22
C ASP A 520 -6.17 10.13 -10.44
N GLU A 521 -6.48 11.38 -10.80
CA GLU A 521 -7.32 11.70 -11.97
C GLU A 521 -6.75 11.11 -13.26
N LYS A 522 -5.43 11.21 -13.44
CA LYS A 522 -4.75 10.63 -14.61
C LYS A 522 -4.77 9.12 -14.56
N ARG A 523 -4.51 8.50 -13.40
CA ARG A 523 -4.58 7.06 -13.18
C ARG A 523 -5.93 6.52 -13.62
N GLU A 524 -7.02 7.11 -13.13
CA GLU A 524 -8.37 6.70 -13.50
C GLU A 524 -8.61 6.83 -15.01
N GLY A 525 -8.14 7.92 -15.62
CA GLY A 525 -8.19 8.10 -17.08
C GLY A 525 -7.47 6.99 -17.87
N TYR A 526 -6.30 6.53 -17.41
CA TYR A 526 -5.61 5.39 -18.02
C TYR A 526 -6.40 4.09 -17.82
N LEU A 527 -6.89 3.82 -16.62
CA LEU A 527 -7.67 2.62 -16.31
C LEU A 527 -8.95 2.52 -17.14
N GLN A 528 -9.67 3.64 -17.31
CA GLN A 528 -10.86 3.69 -18.17
C GLN A 528 -10.53 3.37 -19.63
N ARG A 529 -9.43 3.90 -20.17
CA ARG A 529 -8.99 3.61 -21.55
C ARG A 529 -8.62 2.13 -21.73
N ILE A 530 -7.90 1.56 -20.77
CA ILE A 530 -7.51 0.14 -20.77
C ILE A 530 -8.76 -0.75 -20.73
N ARG A 531 -9.75 -0.42 -19.88
CA ARG A 531 -11.03 -1.14 -19.84
C ARG A 531 -11.76 -1.09 -21.18
N GLN A 532 -11.87 0.09 -21.79
CA GLN A 532 -12.50 0.24 -23.11
C GLN A 532 -11.79 -0.58 -24.20
N MET A 533 -10.46 -0.69 -24.14
CA MET A 533 -9.71 -1.56 -25.05
C MET A 533 -10.03 -3.05 -24.82
N ALA A 534 -10.21 -3.45 -23.57
CA ALA A 534 -10.57 -4.84 -23.23
C ALA A 534 -12.00 -5.19 -23.66
N GLU A 535 -12.94 -4.26 -23.52
CA GLU A 535 -14.32 -4.41 -24.02
C GLU A 535 -14.33 -4.65 -25.53
N ARG A 536 -13.53 -3.90 -26.29
CA ARG A 536 -13.44 -4.03 -27.76
C ARG A 536 -12.77 -5.32 -28.23
N SER A 537 -11.83 -5.85 -27.45
CA SER A 537 -11.09 -7.08 -27.78
C SER A 537 -11.71 -8.35 -27.23
N GLY A 538 -12.75 -8.24 -26.38
CA GLY A 538 -13.35 -9.40 -25.69
C GLY A 538 -12.50 -9.92 -24.53
N ALA A 539 -11.47 -9.18 -24.10
CA ALA A 539 -10.53 -9.60 -23.07
C ALA A 539 -11.11 -9.53 -21.63
N LEU A 540 -12.32 -9.02 -21.46
CA LEU A 540 -13.06 -9.02 -20.18
C LEU A 540 -13.72 -10.37 -19.83
N ALA A 541 -13.34 -11.46 -20.51
CA ALA A 541 -13.98 -12.77 -20.35
C ALA A 541 -13.93 -13.34 -18.91
N ARG A 542 -13.10 -12.79 -18.01
CA ARG A 542 -13.01 -13.20 -16.61
C ARG A 542 -12.90 -11.98 -15.68
N PRO A 543 -13.93 -11.65 -14.90
CA PRO A 543 -13.86 -10.55 -13.95
C PRO A 543 -12.85 -10.86 -12.81
N PRO A 544 -12.21 -9.83 -12.21
CA PRO A 544 -11.35 -10.01 -11.05
C PRO A 544 -12.15 -10.52 -9.84
N ILE A 545 -11.54 -11.35 -9.01
CA ILE A 545 -12.03 -11.62 -7.66
C ILE A 545 -11.70 -10.39 -6.81
N VAL A 546 -12.72 -9.69 -6.34
CA VAL A 546 -12.58 -8.52 -5.48
C VAL A 546 -12.97 -8.90 -4.06
N PHE A 547 -12.08 -8.64 -3.10
CA PHE A 547 -12.35 -8.82 -1.69
C PHE A 547 -12.15 -7.50 -0.95
N GLU A 548 -13.22 -6.92 -0.42
CA GLU A 548 -13.18 -5.71 0.42
C GLU A 548 -13.39 -6.10 1.88
N GLY A 549 -12.33 -6.16 2.68
CA GLY A 549 -12.39 -6.72 4.02
C GLY A 549 -13.44 -6.06 4.92
N ASN A 550 -13.65 -4.75 4.84
CA ASN A 550 -14.52 -4.05 5.79
C ASN A 550 -16.01 -3.99 5.38
N GLU A 551 -16.34 -4.29 4.13
CA GLU A 551 -17.72 -4.25 3.62
C GLU A 551 -18.45 -5.59 3.82
N PRO A 552 -19.77 -5.58 4.12
CA PRO A 552 -20.57 -6.79 4.14
C PRO A 552 -20.66 -7.41 2.74
N ALA A 553 -20.87 -8.72 2.68
CA ALA A 553 -21.07 -9.39 1.40
C ALA A 553 -22.42 -8.99 0.79
N GLN A 554 -22.49 -8.94 -0.54
CA GLN A 554 -23.71 -8.64 -1.29
C GLN A 554 -24.17 -9.89 -2.01
N LEU A 555 -25.44 -10.27 -1.81
CA LEU A 555 -25.98 -11.48 -2.43
C LEU A 555 -26.03 -11.34 -3.96
N GLU A 556 -26.14 -10.11 -4.44
CA GLU A 556 -26.08 -9.69 -5.83
C GLU A 556 -24.79 -10.14 -6.53
N ASP A 557 -23.67 -10.22 -5.80
CA ASP A 557 -22.35 -10.59 -6.31
C ASP A 557 -22.15 -12.11 -6.40
N ASN A 558 -23.10 -12.91 -5.87
CA ASN A 558 -23.03 -14.36 -5.90
C ASN A 558 -23.21 -14.91 -7.34
N GLN A 559 -22.09 -15.30 -7.96
CA GLN A 559 -22.09 -15.81 -9.34
C GLN A 559 -22.91 -17.09 -9.53
N SER A 560 -23.01 -17.95 -8.51
CA SER A 560 -23.82 -19.18 -8.59
C SER A 560 -25.31 -18.84 -8.63
N LEU A 561 -25.74 -17.88 -7.80
CA LEU A 561 -27.10 -17.36 -7.83
C LEU A 561 -27.42 -16.66 -9.15
N GLN A 562 -26.53 -15.78 -9.63
CA GLN A 562 -26.73 -15.08 -10.91
C GLN A 562 -26.84 -16.05 -12.09
N SER A 563 -26.01 -17.09 -12.11
CA SER A 563 -26.07 -18.15 -13.14
C SER A 563 -27.41 -18.90 -13.09
N LEU A 564 -27.89 -19.21 -11.88
CA LEU A 564 -29.20 -19.82 -11.72
C LEU A 564 -30.32 -18.89 -12.16
N LEU A 565 -30.27 -17.59 -11.83
CA LEU A 565 -31.28 -16.58 -12.21
C LEU A 565 -31.30 -16.29 -13.72
N ALA A 566 -30.16 -16.39 -14.40
CA ALA A 566 -30.07 -16.23 -15.85
C ALA A 566 -30.53 -17.47 -16.64
N ALA A 567 -30.64 -18.64 -16.00
CA ALA A 567 -31.08 -19.86 -16.66
C ALA A 567 -32.56 -19.75 -17.13
N PRO A 568 -32.91 -20.34 -18.30
CA PRO A 568 -34.24 -20.19 -18.90
C PRO A 568 -35.35 -21.01 -18.20
N GLY A 569 -35.03 -21.83 -17.21
CA GLY A 569 -36.00 -22.65 -16.51
C GLY A 569 -35.53 -23.08 -15.12
N TRP A 570 -36.41 -23.75 -14.39
CA TRP A 570 -36.12 -24.26 -13.04
C TRP A 570 -35.11 -25.42 -13.08
N PRO A 571 -34.11 -25.44 -12.18
CA PRO A 571 -33.16 -26.55 -12.09
C PRO A 571 -33.88 -27.86 -11.70
N GLU A 572 -33.21 -29.00 -11.95
CA GLU A 572 -33.68 -30.28 -11.44
C GLU A 572 -33.54 -30.35 -9.91
N ARG A 573 -34.49 -31.00 -9.24
CA ARG A 573 -34.48 -31.16 -7.78
C ARG A 573 -33.20 -31.85 -7.30
N ALA A 574 -32.34 -31.08 -6.64
CA ALA A 574 -31.09 -31.60 -6.07
C ALA A 574 -31.35 -32.37 -4.77
N ARG A 575 -30.54 -33.41 -4.51
CA ARG A 575 -30.54 -34.14 -3.23
C ARG A 575 -29.98 -33.34 -2.06
N SER A 576 -29.21 -32.30 -2.36
CA SER A 576 -28.63 -31.38 -1.39
C SER A 576 -28.70 -29.97 -1.97
N VAL A 577 -29.40 -29.08 -1.27
CA VAL A 577 -29.61 -27.70 -1.73
C VAL A 577 -28.79 -26.76 -0.86
N PRO A 578 -27.82 -26.02 -1.42
CA PRO A 578 -27.06 -25.00 -0.70
C PRO A 578 -27.90 -23.75 -0.48
N ALA A 579 -28.02 -23.30 0.75
CA ALA A 579 -28.49 -21.98 1.12
C ALA A 579 -27.28 -21.09 1.39
N TRP A 580 -27.03 -20.10 0.52
CA TRP A 580 -25.84 -19.25 0.63
C TRP A 580 -25.99 -18.24 1.75
N LEU A 581 -24.99 -18.18 2.64
CA LEU A 581 -24.97 -17.35 3.84
C LEU A 581 -24.06 -16.14 3.70
N GLY A 582 -23.01 -16.25 2.89
CA GLY A 582 -22.09 -15.15 2.66
C GLY A 582 -20.92 -15.53 1.78
N GLU A 583 -19.88 -14.71 1.84
CA GLU A 583 -18.65 -14.92 1.08
C GLU A 583 -17.48 -15.31 1.99
N PRO A 584 -16.72 -16.36 1.66
CA PRO A 584 -15.59 -16.79 2.47
C PRO A 584 -14.50 -15.71 2.56
N VAL A 585 -13.78 -15.66 3.68
CA VAL A 585 -12.52 -14.88 3.81
C VAL A 585 -11.35 -15.67 3.18
N ALA A 586 -11.59 -16.24 2.00
CA ALA A 586 -10.66 -17.04 1.22
C ALA A 586 -11.15 -17.14 -0.24
N ILE A 587 -10.26 -17.44 -1.19
CA ILE A 587 -10.66 -17.74 -2.57
C ILE A 587 -11.33 -19.13 -2.63
N ARG A 588 -12.64 -19.17 -2.35
CA ARG A 588 -13.49 -20.38 -2.34
C ARG A 588 -14.91 -20.06 -2.82
N PRO A 589 -15.74 -21.07 -3.16
CA PRO A 589 -17.16 -20.85 -3.42
C PRO A 589 -17.87 -20.20 -2.23
N PRO A 590 -18.99 -19.48 -2.44
CA PRO A 590 -19.73 -18.84 -1.37
C PRO A 590 -20.10 -19.81 -0.23
N THR A 591 -19.96 -19.36 1.01
CA THR A 591 -20.27 -20.14 2.21
C THR A 591 -21.75 -20.49 2.20
N ALA A 592 -22.08 -21.78 2.36
CA ALA A 592 -23.46 -22.26 2.26
C ALA A 592 -23.81 -23.35 3.27
N ALA A 593 -24.98 -23.22 3.89
CA ALA A 593 -25.64 -24.28 4.64
C ALA A 593 -26.31 -25.26 3.67
N ARG A 594 -25.97 -26.54 3.73
CA ARG A 594 -26.46 -27.55 2.79
C ARG A 594 -27.56 -28.39 3.39
N PHE A 595 -28.80 -28.15 2.95
CA PHE A 595 -29.95 -28.92 3.41
C PHE A 595 -30.03 -30.27 2.71
N ARG A 596 -30.22 -31.34 3.50
CA ARG A 596 -30.30 -32.73 3.05
C ARG A 596 -31.33 -33.48 3.89
N ARG A 597 -31.89 -34.56 3.35
CA ARG A 597 -32.67 -35.54 4.13
C ARG A 597 -31.76 -36.34 5.06
N GLN A 598 -31.36 -35.73 6.15
CA GLN A 598 -30.46 -36.27 7.15
C GLN A 598 -30.78 -35.59 8.48
N GLY A 599 -30.74 -36.36 9.57
CA GLY A 599 -30.84 -35.81 10.93
C GLY A 599 -29.89 -34.63 11.14
N SER A 600 -30.28 -33.72 12.03
CA SER A 600 -29.55 -32.48 12.33
C SER A 600 -29.35 -31.50 11.15
N SER A 601 -30.03 -31.68 10.00
CA SER A 601 -29.95 -30.75 8.87
C SER A 601 -30.78 -29.46 9.10
N ASN A 602 -30.51 -28.77 10.21
CA ASN A 602 -31.09 -27.49 10.61
C ASN A 602 -29.98 -26.43 10.78
N LEU A 603 -30.33 -25.17 10.57
CA LEU A 603 -29.42 -24.01 10.69
C LEU A 603 -29.82 -23.10 11.85
N ILE A 604 -28.86 -22.77 12.72
CA ILE A 604 -29.00 -21.71 13.74
C ILE A 604 -27.92 -20.65 13.54
N VAL A 605 -28.34 -19.39 13.55
CA VAL A 605 -27.47 -18.22 13.62
C VAL A 605 -27.52 -17.66 15.04
N VAL A 606 -26.37 -17.47 15.68
CA VAL A 606 -26.28 -16.94 17.04
C VAL A 606 -25.41 -15.70 17.09
N GLY A 607 -26.00 -14.60 17.57
CA GLY A 607 -25.29 -13.40 17.98
C GLY A 607 -26.11 -12.13 17.80
N ARG A 608 -25.55 -11.02 18.31
CA ARG A 608 -26.29 -9.77 18.57
C ARG A 608 -26.51 -8.89 17.35
N ASP A 609 -25.76 -9.12 16.27
CA ASP A 609 -25.93 -8.38 15.03
C ASP A 609 -27.16 -8.89 14.28
N GLU A 610 -28.30 -8.27 14.57
CA GLU A 610 -29.59 -8.60 13.95
C GLU A 610 -29.53 -8.41 12.43
N SER A 611 -28.91 -7.34 11.93
CA SER A 611 -28.85 -7.06 10.49
C SER A 611 -28.11 -8.17 9.73
N ALA A 612 -26.95 -8.60 10.24
CA ALA A 612 -26.20 -9.70 9.65
C ALA A 612 -26.96 -11.03 9.72
N ALA A 613 -27.61 -11.33 10.84
CA ALA A 613 -28.38 -12.56 11.00
C ALA A 613 -29.59 -12.63 10.06
N ILE A 614 -30.38 -11.56 9.99
CA ILE A 614 -31.52 -11.46 9.09
C ILE A 614 -31.06 -11.50 7.63
N GLY A 615 -30.00 -10.76 7.28
CA GLY A 615 -29.41 -10.81 5.94
C GLY A 615 -29.07 -12.23 5.48
N MET A 616 -28.43 -13.03 6.35
CA MET A 616 -28.13 -14.44 6.07
C MET A 616 -29.38 -15.31 5.91
N LEU A 617 -30.39 -15.16 6.77
CA LEU A 617 -31.61 -15.97 6.70
C LEU A 617 -32.47 -15.61 5.49
N ILE A 618 -32.54 -14.33 5.13
CA ILE A 618 -33.19 -13.86 3.90
C ILE A 618 -32.44 -14.37 2.67
N ALA A 619 -31.11 -14.28 2.66
CA ALA A 619 -30.28 -14.83 1.59
C ALA A 619 -30.46 -16.35 1.46
N ALA A 620 -30.52 -17.07 2.58
CA ALA A 620 -30.78 -18.51 2.61
C ALA A 620 -32.15 -18.85 2.03
N LEU A 621 -33.22 -18.15 2.43
CA LEU A 621 -34.57 -18.32 1.89
C LEU A 621 -34.58 -18.11 0.37
N LEU A 622 -34.02 -16.99 -0.11
CA LEU A 622 -33.96 -16.69 -1.54
C LEU A 622 -33.15 -17.72 -2.31
N SER A 623 -32.02 -18.16 -1.75
CA SER A 623 -31.17 -19.21 -2.34
C SER A 623 -31.95 -20.51 -2.53
N LEU A 624 -32.73 -20.91 -1.53
CA LEU A 624 -33.58 -22.10 -1.58
C LEU A 624 -34.72 -21.93 -2.58
N ALA A 625 -35.39 -20.77 -2.59
CA ALA A 625 -36.47 -20.47 -3.52
C ALA A 625 -36.00 -20.55 -4.98
N VAL A 626 -34.83 -20.00 -5.33
CA VAL A 626 -34.31 -20.02 -6.71
C VAL A 626 -33.95 -21.44 -7.19
N GLN A 627 -33.70 -22.37 -6.27
CA GLN A 627 -33.29 -23.75 -6.56
C GLN A 627 -34.42 -24.77 -6.53
N HIS A 628 -35.61 -24.41 -6.04
CA HIS A 628 -36.79 -25.27 -6.01
C HIS A 628 -37.88 -24.75 -6.93
N ARG A 629 -38.63 -25.63 -7.58
CA ARG A 629 -39.87 -25.21 -8.24
C ARG A 629 -40.90 -24.73 -7.20
N PRO A 630 -41.85 -23.84 -7.57
CA PRO A 630 -42.88 -23.36 -6.65
C PRO A 630 -43.66 -24.46 -5.92
N GLU A 631 -43.89 -25.59 -6.59
CA GLU A 631 -44.58 -26.76 -6.05
C GLU A 631 -43.68 -27.71 -5.22
N GLU A 632 -42.36 -27.51 -5.24
CA GLU A 632 -41.37 -28.37 -4.57
C GLU A 632 -40.93 -27.82 -3.21
N ALA A 633 -41.20 -26.55 -2.90
CA ALA A 633 -40.84 -25.94 -1.63
C ALA A 633 -41.90 -24.96 -1.11
N ARG A 634 -42.09 -24.94 0.21
CA ARG A 634 -42.93 -24.01 0.97
C ARG A 634 -42.10 -23.39 2.10
N PHE A 635 -42.36 -22.12 2.39
CA PHE A 635 -41.66 -21.38 3.43
C PHE A 635 -42.64 -20.90 4.51
N GLU A 636 -42.34 -21.22 5.76
CA GLU A 636 -43.07 -20.73 6.94
C GLU A 636 -42.16 -19.76 7.68
N VAL A 637 -42.46 -18.47 7.63
CA VAL A 637 -41.62 -17.43 8.23
C VAL A 637 -42.31 -16.92 9.49
N ILE A 638 -41.67 -17.14 10.64
CA ILE A 638 -42.09 -16.55 11.91
C ILE A 638 -41.21 -15.33 12.16
N ASP A 639 -41.77 -14.14 11.96
CA ASP A 639 -41.07 -12.89 12.18
C ASP A 639 -41.33 -12.35 13.61
N LEU A 640 -40.27 -12.33 14.42
CA LEU A 640 -40.29 -11.81 15.79
C LEU A 640 -39.32 -10.64 15.97
N THR A 641 -38.84 -10.06 14.86
CA THR A 641 -37.96 -8.88 14.83
C THR A 641 -38.70 -7.63 15.30
N THR A 642 -37.96 -6.53 15.46
CA THR A 642 -38.54 -5.25 15.85
C THR A 642 -39.24 -4.55 14.68
N TYR A 643 -40.45 -4.02 14.90
CA TYR A 643 -41.25 -3.38 13.84
C TYR A 643 -40.59 -2.16 13.19
N ASP A 644 -39.67 -1.48 13.89
CA ASP A 644 -39.00 -0.27 13.40
C ASP A 644 -37.69 -0.57 12.63
N ALA A 645 -37.35 -1.84 12.43
CA ALA A 645 -36.15 -2.23 11.72
C ALA A 645 -36.26 -1.91 10.21
N SER A 646 -35.16 -1.53 9.57
CA SER A 646 -35.14 -1.20 8.14
C SER A 646 -35.47 -2.38 7.22
N TRP A 647 -35.48 -3.60 7.75
CA TRP A 647 -35.81 -4.84 7.06
C TRP A 647 -37.18 -5.43 7.44
N ALA A 648 -37.97 -4.77 8.28
CA ALA A 648 -39.23 -5.31 8.82
C ALA A 648 -40.24 -5.70 7.73
N GLU A 649 -40.22 -5.00 6.59
CA GLU A 649 -41.11 -5.29 5.45
C GLU A 649 -40.58 -6.40 4.53
N VAL A 650 -39.31 -6.79 4.65
CA VAL A 650 -38.64 -7.71 3.71
C VAL A 650 -39.30 -9.09 3.66
N PRO A 651 -39.67 -9.75 4.78
CA PRO A 651 -40.37 -11.03 4.73
C PRO A 651 -41.70 -10.97 3.96
N GLU A 652 -42.50 -9.91 4.18
CA GLU A 652 -43.78 -9.71 3.48
C GLU A 652 -43.56 -9.44 1.99
N ILE A 653 -42.58 -8.60 1.65
CA ILE A 653 -42.18 -8.36 0.26
C ILE A 653 -41.79 -9.68 -0.42
N LEU A 654 -41.01 -10.54 0.23
CA LEU A 654 -40.64 -11.85 -0.32
C LEU A 654 -41.86 -12.72 -0.62
N ALA A 655 -42.84 -12.72 0.28
CA ALA A 655 -44.10 -13.46 0.08
C ALA A 655 -44.89 -12.96 -1.12
N ASP A 656 -44.86 -11.65 -1.39
CA ASP A 656 -45.55 -11.04 -2.54
C ASP A 656 -44.80 -11.23 -3.88
N ILE A 657 -43.47 -11.29 -3.86
CA ILE A 657 -42.66 -11.30 -5.09
C ILE A 657 -42.27 -12.70 -5.57
N LEU A 658 -42.12 -13.66 -4.66
CA LEU A 658 -41.69 -15.01 -5.00
C LEU A 658 -42.89 -15.87 -5.42
N PRO A 659 -42.72 -16.77 -6.41
CA PRO A 659 -43.82 -17.65 -6.86
C PRO A 659 -44.15 -18.78 -5.87
N HIS A 660 -43.31 -19.01 -4.87
CA HIS A 660 -43.47 -20.07 -3.87
C HIS A 660 -44.54 -19.73 -2.82
N PRO A 661 -45.19 -20.74 -2.20
CA PRO A 661 -46.03 -20.51 -1.04
C PRO A 661 -45.19 -20.07 0.16
N ILE A 662 -45.35 -18.80 0.57
CA ILE A 662 -44.70 -18.21 1.73
C ILE A 662 -45.77 -17.68 2.68
N GLN A 663 -45.74 -18.10 3.94
CA GLN A 663 -46.59 -17.54 4.99
C GLN A 663 -45.74 -16.81 6.01
N VAL A 664 -45.97 -15.51 6.16
CA VAL A 664 -45.36 -14.68 7.21
C VAL A 664 -46.32 -14.61 8.38
N ARG A 665 -45.84 -14.99 9.56
CA ARG A 665 -46.62 -15.09 10.80
C ARG A 665 -45.93 -14.36 11.93
N GLY A 666 -46.73 -13.77 12.81
CA GLY A 666 -46.24 -12.99 13.93
C GLY A 666 -46.19 -13.77 15.25
N ARG A 667 -45.87 -13.04 16.31
CA ARG A 667 -45.72 -13.59 17.68
C ARG A 667 -46.92 -14.39 18.21
N ARG A 668 -48.15 -14.07 17.77
CA ARG A 668 -49.38 -14.73 18.25
C ARG A 668 -49.55 -16.13 17.67
N ASP A 669 -48.99 -16.36 16.50
CA ASP A 669 -49.25 -17.56 15.70
C ASP A 669 -48.16 -18.63 15.89
N VAL A 670 -47.13 -18.35 16.69
CA VAL A 670 -45.99 -19.25 16.94
C VAL A 670 -46.47 -20.65 17.37
N ALA A 671 -47.29 -20.72 18.42
CA ALA A 671 -47.75 -22.01 18.95
C ALA A 671 -48.59 -22.80 17.92
N GLY A 672 -49.46 -22.11 17.19
CA GLY A 672 -50.29 -22.73 16.15
C GLY A 672 -49.46 -23.27 14.99
N THR A 673 -48.51 -22.47 14.50
CA THR A 673 -47.63 -22.82 13.37
C THR A 673 -46.74 -24.02 13.71
N ILE A 674 -46.18 -24.06 14.91
CA ILE A 674 -45.37 -25.19 15.39
C ILE A 674 -46.22 -26.45 15.52
N GLY A 675 -47.44 -26.33 16.04
CA GLY A 675 -48.40 -27.45 16.07
C GLY A 675 -48.73 -27.98 14.68
N GLU A 676 -49.06 -27.09 13.74
CA GLU A 676 -49.35 -27.43 12.33
C GLU A 676 -48.19 -28.19 11.67
N ILE A 677 -46.95 -27.69 11.82
CA ILE A 677 -45.76 -28.32 11.24
C ILE A 677 -45.46 -29.67 11.92
N ASN A 678 -45.59 -29.76 13.24
CA ASN A 678 -45.35 -30.99 13.98
C ASN A 678 -46.34 -32.11 13.59
N THR A 679 -47.63 -31.76 13.44
CA THR A 679 -48.63 -32.71 12.93
C THR A 679 -48.23 -33.22 11.54
N LEU A 680 -47.79 -32.32 10.66
CA LEU A 680 -47.35 -32.70 9.32
C LEU A 680 -46.09 -33.58 9.31
N VAL A 681 -45.11 -33.31 10.19
CA VAL A 681 -43.92 -34.16 10.35
C VAL A 681 -44.33 -35.57 10.75
N ASN A 682 -45.17 -35.71 11.77
CA ASN A 682 -45.68 -37.01 12.23
C ASN A 682 -46.45 -37.76 11.13
N GLU A 683 -47.33 -37.08 10.40
CA GLU A 683 -48.04 -37.67 9.26
C GLU A 683 -47.10 -38.18 8.16
N ARG A 684 -46.01 -37.44 7.86
CA ARG A 684 -45.02 -37.86 6.85
C ARG A 684 -44.20 -39.07 7.31
N LEU A 685 -43.86 -39.13 8.59
CA LEU A 685 -43.15 -40.26 9.19
C LEU A 685 -44.01 -41.54 9.18
N GLU A 686 -45.27 -41.44 9.61
CA GLU A 686 -46.21 -42.58 9.63
C GLU A 686 -46.49 -43.15 8.24
N GLN A 687 -46.54 -42.30 7.21
CA GLN A 687 -46.85 -42.71 5.84
C GLN A 687 -45.64 -43.25 5.06
N GLU A 688 -44.43 -43.25 5.66
CA GLU A 688 -43.15 -43.45 4.98
C GLU A 688 -43.04 -42.63 3.68
N ARG A 689 -43.75 -41.48 3.62
CA ARG A 689 -43.90 -40.70 2.39
C ARG A 689 -42.69 -39.79 2.19
N ALA A 690 -41.71 -40.34 1.49
CA ALA A 690 -40.60 -39.58 0.93
C ALA A 690 -41.05 -38.77 -0.30
N GLY A 691 -41.87 -37.72 -0.18
CA GLY A 691 -42.40 -37.07 -1.40
C GLY A 691 -43.18 -35.76 -1.35
N GLY A 692 -43.26 -35.05 -0.22
CA GLY A 692 -43.90 -33.72 -0.17
C GLY A 692 -43.00 -32.58 -0.67
N PRO A 693 -43.54 -31.35 -0.82
CA PRO A 693 -42.71 -30.16 -0.92
C PRO A 693 -41.86 -30.03 0.34
N ALA A 694 -40.61 -29.60 0.16
CA ALA A 694 -39.71 -29.27 1.25
C ALA A 694 -40.27 -28.07 2.01
N ILE A 695 -40.25 -28.13 3.34
CA ILE A 695 -40.76 -27.06 4.21
C ILE A 695 -39.58 -26.46 4.95
N TYR A 696 -39.40 -25.17 4.77
CA TYR A 696 -38.38 -24.40 5.45
C TYR A 696 -39.06 -23.49 6.48
N LEU A 697 -38.92 -23.84 7.76
CA LEU A 697 -39.39 -23.04 8.88
C LEU A 697 -38.31 -22.02 9.25
N VAL A 698 -38.53 -20.76 8.91
CA VAL A 698 -37.61 -19.65 9.15
C VAL A 698 -38.08 -18.87 10.37
N ILE A 699 -37.33 -18.89 11.47
CA ILE A 699 -37.67 -18.18 12.71
C ILE A 699 -36.70 -17.02 12.94
N LEU A 700 -37.18 -15.80 12.71
CA LEU A 700 -36.43 -14.56 12.90
C LEU A 700 -36.54 -14.11 14.36
N GLY A 701 -35.71 -14.67 15.24
CA GLY A 701 -35.61 -14.27 16.64
C GLY A 701 -36.24 -15.24 17.64
N VAL A 702 -35.72 -16.47 17.73
CA VAL A 702 -36.20 -17.54 18.64
C VAL A 702 -36.28 -17.08 20.11
N HIS A 703 -35.34 -16.23 20.54
CA HIS A 703 -35.32 -15.65 21.89
C HIS A 703 -36.56 -14.80 22.26
N GLN A 704 -37.38 -14.43 21.27
CA GLN A 704 -38.64 -13.72 21.47
C GLN A 704 -39.87 -14.66 21.48
N ALA A 705 -39.69 -15.94 21.13
CA ALA A 705 -40.76 -16.93 20.99
C ALA A 705 -41.13 -17.52 22.36
N ARG A 706 -41.85 -16.76 23.20
CA ARG A 706 -42.23 -17.19 24.57
C ARG A 706 -42.91 -18.57 24.64
N ALA A 707 -43.66 -18.94 23.61
CA ALA A 707 -44.31 -20.24 23.51
C ALA A 707 -43.32 -21.42 23.41
N LEU A 708 -42.09 -21.17 22.98
CA LEU A 708 -41.01 -22.15 22.84
C LEU A 708 -40.08 -22.18 24.06
N ARG A 709 -40.38 -21.43 25.13
CA ARG A 709 -39.50 -21.36 26.29
C ARG A 709 -39.50 -22.70 27.04
N HIS A 710 -38.31 -23.19 27.36
CA HIS A 710 -38.15 -24.40 28.17
C HIS A 710 -38.42 -24.09 29.66
N GLU A 711 -39.28 -24.87 30.31
CA GLU A 711 -39.53 -24.77 31.76
C GLU A 711 -38.60 -25.74 32.52
N GLU A 712 -37.52 -25.22 33.13
CA GLU A 712 -36.74 -25.99 34.10
C GLU A 712 -37.50 -26.05 35.44
N GLY A 713 -38.18 -27.16 35.73
CA GLY A 713 -38.77 -27.35 37.07
C GLY A 713 -39.96 -28.28 37.25
N ALA A 714 -40.48 -28.95 36.22
CA ALA A 714 -41.54 -29.94 36.42
C ALA A 714 -40.97 -31.26 36.99
N PHE A 715 -40.71 -31.28 38.30
CA PHE A 715 -40.49 -32.53 39.04
C PHE A 715 -41.73 -33.43 38.88
N PHE A 716 -41.50 -34.66 38.40
CA PHE A 716 -42.43 -35.77 38.09
C PHE A 716 -42.90 -35.90 36.62
N PRO A 717 -42.33 -36.82 35.83
CA PRO A 717 -42.99 -37.31 34.62
C PRO A 717 -44.03 -38.37 35.02
N ARG A 718 -45.32 -38.07 34.83
CA ARG A 718 -46.31 -39.13 34.61
C ARG A 718 -46.21 -39.49 33.13
N TYR A 719 -45.74 -40.70 32.85
CA TYR A 719 -45.86 -41.32 31.54
C TYR A 719 -47.35 -41.63 31.29
N ASP A 720 -48.11 -40.64 30.84
CA ASP A 720 -49.40 -40.86 30.20
C ASP A 720 -49.28 -40.39 28.75
N GLN A 721 -49.67 -41.28 27.84
CA GLN A 721 -49.34 -41.30 26.43
C GLN A 721 -50.28 -40.42 25.56
N GLU A 722 -50.82 -39.32 26.10
CA GLU A 722 -51.82 -38.51 25.38
C GLU A 722 -51.48 -37.01 25.39
N SER A 723 -51.16 -36.51 24.19
CA SER A 723 -50.94 -35.12 23.77
C SER A 723 -49.60 -34.46 24.14
N LEU A 724 -48.70 -34.33 23.15
CA LEU A 724 -47.70 -33.26 23.10
C LEU A 724 -48.42 -31.90 23.03
N SER A 725 -48.92 -31.40 24.16
CA SER A 725 -49.63 -30.12 24.25
C SER A 725 -48.70 -28.92 24.45
N ASN A 726 -47.39 -29.16 24.63
CA ASN A 726 -46.39 -28.11 24.82
C ASN A 726 -45.68 -27.77 23.49
N PRO A 727 -45.81 -26.53 22.95
CA PRO A 727 -45.13 -26.12 21.72
C PRO A 727 -43.61 -26.28 21.75
N ALA A 728 -42.96 -26.18 22.92
CA ALA A 728 -41.52 -26.39 23.04
C ALA A 728 -41.12 -27.86 22.74
N GLN A 729 -41.93 -28.82 23.19
CA GLN A 729 -41.69 -30.25 22.92
C GLN A 729 -41.96 -30.59 21.45
N GLN A 730 -43.02 -30.00 20.87
CA GLN A 730 -43.31 -30.12 19.45
C GLN A 730 -42.17 -29.55 18.60
N PHE A 731 -41.62 -28.40 18.97
CA PHE A 731 -40.48 -27.82 18.26
C PHE A 731 -39.22 -28.69 18.35
N ALA A 732 -38.95 -29.28 19.52
CA ALA A 732 -37.85 -30.23 19.66
C ALA A 732 -38.03 -31.48 18.77
N SER A 733 -39.26 -32.00 18.66
CA SER A 733 -39.58 -33.12 17.74
C SER A 733 -39.38 -32.72 16.28
N ILE A 734 -39.81 -31.51 15.86
CA ILE A 734 -39.55 -30.99 14.51
C ILE A 734 -38.05 -30.91 14.23
N LEU A 735 -37.25 -30.41 15.17
CA LEU A 735 -35.79 -30.33 14.98
C LEU A 735 -35.16 -31.71 14.79
N GLN A 736 -35.58 -32.69 15.59
CA GLN A 736 -35.01 -34.04 15.59
C GLN A 736 -35.46 -34.87 14.37
N GLU A 737 -36.75 -34.88 14.06
CA GLU A 737 -37.33 -35.82 13.07
C GLU A 737 -37.73 -35.13 11.76
N GLY A 738 -37.94 -33.81 11.77
CA GLY A 738 -38.32 -33.03 10.59
C GLY A 738 -37.36 -33.19 9.40
N PRO A 739 -36.02 -33.11 9.59
CA PRO A 739 -35.08 -33.22 8.48
C PRO A 739 -35.17 -34.52 7.68
N GLU A 740 -35.61 -35.63 8.29
CA GLU A 740 -35.80 -36.91 7.59
C GLU A 740 -36.94 -36.87 6.56
N VAL A 741 -37.89 -35.95 6.76
CA VAL A 741 -39.10 -35.76 5.94
C VAL A 741 -39.13 -34.43 5.18
N ASP A 742 -37.96 -33.85 4.87
CA ASP A 742 -37.77 -32.53 4.21
C ASP A 742 -38.42 -31.36 4.97
N VAL A 743 -38.42 -31.39 6.30
CA VAL A 743 -38.81 -30.25 7.13
C VAL A 743 -37.57 -29.72 7.84
N HIS A 744 -37.12 -28.53 7.46
CA HIS A 744 -35.87 -27.95 7.95
C HIS A 744 -36.13 -26.64 8.70
N VAL A 745 -35.39 -26.41 9.78
CA VAL A 745 -35.47 -25.18 10.56
C VAL A 745 -34.27 -24.30 10.28
N LEU A 746 -34.54 -23.01 10.03
CA LEU A 746 -33.56 -21.94 9.93
C LEU A 746 -33.91 -20.89 10.97
N ALA A 747 -33.04 -20.65 11.93
CA ALA A 747 -33.36 -19.82 13.08
C ALA A 747 -32.26 -18.82 13.41
N TRP A 748 -32.64 -17.72 14.06
CA TRP A 748 -31.71 -16.78 14.68
C TRP A 748 -31.99 -16.56 16.18
N CYS A 749 -30.93 -16.46 16.98
CA CYS A 749 -30.96 -16.09 18.40
C CYS A 749 -29.90 -15.02 18.71
N ASP A 750 -30.20 -14.08 19.61
CA ASP A 750 -29.33 -12.94 19.94
C ASP A 750 -28.06 -13.34 20.71
N THR A 751 -28.16 -14.32 21.60
CA THR A 751 -27.03 -14.81 22.41
C THR A 751 -27.18 -16.30 22.69
N TYR A 752 -26.06 -16.98 22.96
CA TYR A 752 -26.11 -18.38 23.38
C TYR A 752 -26.82 -18.54 24.73
N ALA A 753 -26.66 -17.58 25.64
CA ALA A 753 -27.37 -17.58 26.93
C ALA A 753 -28.90 -17.43 26.78
N SER A 754 -29.37 -16.68 25.78
CA SER A 754 -30.79 -16.67 25.44
C SER A 754 -31.20 -18.00 24.83
N LEU A 755 -30.40 -18.55 23.90
CA LEU A 755 -30.69 -19.82 23.22
C LEU A 755 -30.98 -20.95 24.23
N THR A 756 -30.14 -21.11 25.25
CA THR A 756 -30.28 -22.16 26.28
C THR A 756 -31.50 -21.99 27.19
N ARG A 757 -32.13 -20.81 27.22
CA ARG A 757 -33.40 -20.59 27.94
C ARG A 757 -34.62 -21.08 27.16
N PHE A 758 -34.49 -21.22 25.84
CA PHE A 758 -35.57 -21.64 24.96
C PHE A 758 -35.38 -23.07 24.48
N LEU A 759 -34.13 -23.49 24.25
CA LEU A 759 -33.79 -24.83 23.78
C LEU A 759 -32.86 -25.51 24.77
N ASP A 760 -33.16 -26.76 25.08
CA ASP A 760 -32.26 -27.59 25.87
C ASP A 760 -31.02 -27.99 25.06
N ARG A 761 -30.03 -28.59 25.73
CA ARG A 761 -28.76 -28.96 25.08
C ARG A 761 -28.97 -29.97 23.94
N ARG A 762 -30.00 -30.83 24.03
CA ARG A 762 -30.31 -31.81 22.99
C ARG A 762 -30.86 -31.13 21.74
N ALA A 763 -31.83 -30.24 21.88
CA ALA A 763 -32.40 -29.47 20.78
C ALA A 763 -31.37 -28.54 20.11
N ILE A 764 -30.44 -27.96 20.87
CA ILE A 764 -29.31 -27.20 20.29
C ILE A 764 -28.41 -28.13 19.45
N GLY A 765 -28.22 -29.37 19.89
CA GLY A 765 -27.49 -30.40 19.16
C GLY A 765 -28.08 -30.71 17.78
N GLU A 766 -29.41 -30.69 17.64
CA GLU A 766 -30.12 -30.94 16.37
C GLU A 766 -29.94 -29.82 15.33
N PHE A 767 -29.28 -28.70 15.68
CA PHE A 767 -28.74 -27.76 14.70
C PHE A 767 -27.33 -28.21 14.30
N GLY A 768 -27.24 -29.10 13.32
CA GLY A 768 -25.95 -29.57 12.78
C GLY A 768 -25.20 -28.47 12.02
N MET A 769 -25.90 -27.44 11.52
CA MET A 769 -25.29 -26.25 10.91
C MET A 769 -25.43 -25.06 11.86
N ARG A 770 -24.31 -24.44 12.24
CA ARG A 770 -24.28 -23.35 13.23
C ARG A 770 -23.46 -22.19 12.70
N VAL A 771 -23.99 -20.98 12.86
CA VAL A 771 -23.28 -19.73 12.56
C VAL A 771 -23.10 -18.96 13.85
N ALA A 772 -21.85 -18.60 14.15
CA ALA A 772 -21.51 -17.73 15.27
C ALA A 772 -21.08 -16.35 14.75
N LEU A 773 -21.81 -15.31 15.16
CA LEU A 773 -21.37 -13.92 15.06
C LEU A 773 -20.44 -13.58 16.25
N PRO A 774 -19.82 -12.39 16.31
CA PRO A 774 -18.91 -12.05 17.42
C PRO A 774 -19.57 -12.23 18.79
N MET A 775 -18.92 -13.03 19.65
CA MET A 775 -19.44 -13.42 20.97
C MET A 775 -18.30 -13.69 21.97
N SER A 776 -18.61 -13.99 23.23
CA SER A 776 -17.57 -14.31 24.22
C SER A 776 -16.91 -15.67 23.94
N ALA A 777 -15.71 -15.90 24.47
CA ALA A 777 -14.99 -17.17 24.28
C ALA A 777 -15.76 -18.36 24.89
N GLU A 778 -16.48 -18.14 25.99
CA GLU A 778 -17.32 -19.15 26.63
C GLU A 778 -18.53 -19.52 25.76
N GLU A 779 -19.25 -18.51 25.23
CA GLU A 779 -20.38 -18.75 24.32
C GLU A 779 -19.94 -19.45 23.03
N SER A 780 -18.80 -19.03 22.46
CA SER A 780 -18.21 -19.64 21.27
C SER A 780 -17.91 -21.12 21.49
N SER A 781 -17.21 -21.45 22.58
CA SER A 781 -16.88 -22.85 22.91
C SER A 781 -18.11 -23.70 23.13
N ASN A 782 -19.16 -23.15 23.76
CA ASN A 782 -20.39 -23.90 24.00
C ASN A 782 -21.22 -24.14 22.73
N LEU A 783 -21.12 -23.26 21.73
CA LEU A 783 -21.88 -23.36 20.47
C LEU A 783 -21.13 -24.16 19.38
N LEU A 784 -19.83 -23.93 19.25
CA LEU A 784 -18.98 -24.40 18.15
C LEU A 784 -17.90 -25.41 18.56
N ASP A 785 -17.79 -25.73 19.85
CA ASP A 785 -16.67 -26.50 20.42
C ASP A 785 -15.28 -25.86 20.21
N ASP A 786 -15.23 -24.55 19.89
CA ASP A 786 -14.01 -23.74 19.76
C ASP A 786 -14.27 -22.28 20.19
N SER A 787 -13.25 -21.59 20.71
CA SER A 787 -13.29 -20.17 21.11
C SER A 787 -13.14 -19.16 19.97
N VAL A 788 -13.06 -19.62 18.70
CA VAL A 788 -12.70 -18.82 17.54
C VAL A 788 -13.61 -17.60 17.31
N ALA A 789 -14.90 -17.68 17.64
CA ALA A 789 -15.83 -16.56 17.41
C ALA A 789 -15.53 -15.35 18.29
N ALA A 790 -14.80 -15.54 19.41
CA ALA A 790 -14.32 -14.44 20.26
C ALA A 790 -13.17 -13.63 19.63
N LYS A 791 -12.55 -14.16 18.58
CA LYS A 791 -11.45 -13.50 17.85
C LYS A 791 -11.93 -12.79 16.57
N LEU A 792 -13.24 -12.72 16.34
CA LEU A 792 -13.83 -11.95 15.25
C LEU A 792 -13.65 -10.45 15.54
N GLY A 793 -12.52 -9.87 15.11
CA GLY A 793 -12.12 -8.51 15.44
C GLY A 793 -12.69 -7.40 14.55
N CYS A 794 -13.33 -7.73 13.43
CA CYS A 794 -13.91 -6.78 12.47
C CYS A 794 -15.44 -6.95 12.39
N PRO A 795 -16.20 -5.87 12.12
CA PRO A 795 -17.63 -5.99 11.80
C PRO A 795 -17.84 -6.85 10.55
N ASN A 796 -19.06 -7.35 10.34
CA ASN A 796 -19.42 -8.18 9.19
C ASN A 796 -18.57 -9.46 9.07
N ARG A 797 -18.41 -10.18 10.19
CA ARG A 797 -17.75 -11.49 10.22
C ARG A 797 -18.56 -12.51 10.98
N ALA A 798 -18.54 -13.73 10.48
CA ALA A 798 -19.13 -14.89 11.13
C ALA A 798 -18.25 -16.12 10.95
N ILE A 799 -18.46 -17.10 11.82
CA ILE A 799 -17.89 -18.45 11.71
C ILE A 799 -19.04 -19.40 11.39
N PHE A 800 -18.89 -20.17 10.31
CA PHE A 800 -19.78 -21.25 9.95
C PHE A 800 -19.18 -22.59 10.40
N TYR A 801 -20.00 -23.40 11.05
CA TYR A 801 -19.72 -24.76 11.47
C TYR A 801 -20.76 -25.69 10.85
N ASP A 802 -20.30 -26.78 10.26
CA ASP A 802 -21.12 -27.85 9.70
C ASP A 802 -20.67 -29.18 10.32
N GLU A 803 -21.55 -29.82 11.09
CA GLU A 803 -21.30 -31.11 11.74
C GLU A 803 -20.98 -32.22 10.72
N ALA A 804 -21.50 -32.11 9.48
CA ALA A 804 -21.14 -33.03 8.40
C ALA A 804 -19.68 -32.88 7.93
N GLN A 805 -19.00 -31.79 8.31
CA GLN A 805 -17.61 -31.47 7.99
C GLN A 805 -16.80 -31.24 9.28
N VAL A 806 -16.75 -32.27 10.12
CA VAL A 806 -16.11 -32.24 11.45
C VAL A 806 -14.72 -31.60 11.40
N GLY A 807 -14.52 -30.56 12.23
CA GLY A 807 -13.25 -29.87 12.41
C GLY A 807 -12.98 -28.72 11.42
N VAL A 808 -13.90 -28.42 10.50
CA VAL A 808 -13.78 -27.30 9.58
C VAL A 808 -14.64 -26.13 10.06
N LEU A 809 -13.97 -25.10 10.59
CA LEU A 809 -14.60 -23.81 10.93
C LEU A 809 -14.28 -22.81 9.82
N GLU A 810 -15.31 -22.28 9.17
CA GLU A 810 -15.14 -21.37 8.05
C GLU A 810 -15.45 -19.93 8.45
N LYS A 811 -14.46 -19.05 8.32
CA LYS A 811 -14.65 -17.60 8.51
C LYS A 811 -15.15 -16.96 7.22
N PHE A 812 -16.25 -16.22 7.32
CA PHE A 812 -16.91 -15.62 6.16
C PHE A 812 -17.49 -14.24 6.50
N ARG A 813 -17.82 -13.49 5.43
CA ARG A 813 -18.54 -12.23 5.47
C ARG A 813 -20.04 -12.52 5.24
N PRO A 814 -20.92 -12.30 6.23
CA PRO A 814 -22.35 -12.47 6.08
C PRO A 814 -22.91 -11.62 4.94
N TYR A 815 -23.91 -12.14 4.21
CA TYR A 815 -24.70 -11.31 3.31
C TYR A 815 -25.51 -10.28 4.10
N ARG A 816 -25.48 -9.03 3.63
CA ARG A 816 -26.42 -8.01 4.10
C ARG A 816 -27.84 -8.31 3.63
N VAL A 817 -28.82 -7.65 4.25
CA VAL A 817 -30.19 -7.65 3.73
C VAL A 817 -30.19 -7.04 2.31
N PRO A 818 -30.68 -7.78 1.29
CA PRO A 818 -30.71 -7.27 -0.09
C PRO A 818 -31.62 -6.05 -0.24
N GLU A 819 -31.33 -5.19 -1.22
CA GLU A 819 -32.19 -4.04 -1.51
C GLU A 819 -33.54 -4.47 -2.09
N VAL A 820 -34.62 -3.81 -1.67
CA VAL A 820 -35.99 -4.09 -2.14
C VAL A 820 -36.11 -4.01 -3.66
N THR A 821 -35.49 -3.01 -4.29
CA THR A 821 -35.48 -2.83 -5.75
C THR A 821 -34.84 -4.01 -6.49
N TRP A 822 -33.80 -4.61 -5.90
CA TRP A 822 -33.16 -5.80 -6.45
C TRP A 822 -34.01 -7.05 -6.22
N LEU A 823 -34.62 -7.21 -5.04
CA LEU A 823 -35.55 -8.29 -4.74
C LEU A 823 -36.71 -8.31 -5.74
N GLU A 824 -37.35 -7.17 -6.00
CA GLU A 824 -38.43 -7.03 -7.00
C GLU A 824 -38.00 -7.47 -8.41
N LYS A 825 -36.75 -7.18 -8.80
CA LYS A 825 -36.18 -7.66 -10.06
C LYS A 825 -36.07 -9.19 -10.07
N VAL A 826 -35.56 -9.79 -8.99
CA VAL A 826 -35.47 -11.25 -8.86
C VAL A 826 -36.86 -11.90 -8.91
N GLY A 827 -37.85 -11.36 -8.20
CA GLY A 827 -39.22 -11.86 -8.22
C GLY A 827 -39.87 -11.77 -9.61
N ARG A 828 -39.59 -10.72 -10.39
CA ARG A 828 -40.00 -10.67 -11.81
C ARG A 828 -39.35 -11.78 -12.64
N MET A 829 -38.04 -11.95 -12.53
CA MET A 829 -37.32 -13.00 -13.27
C MET A 829 -37.81 -14.41 -12.94
N LEU A 830 -38.18 -14.68 -11.68
CA LEU A 830 -38.71 -15.98 -11.27
C LEU A 830 -40.16 -16.22 -11.69
N ARG A 831 -40.98 -15.18 -11.79
CA ARG A 831 -42.37 -15.27 -12.30
C ARG A 831 -42.46 -15.41 -13.82
N GLU A 832 -41.43 -14.96 -14.54
CA GLU A 832 -41.31 -15.11 -16.00
C GLU A 832 -40.86 -16.52 -16.43
N ARG A 833 -40.44 -17.36 -15.49
CA ARG A 833 -40.11 -18.79 -15.70
C ARG A 833 -41.34 -19.67 -15.61
#